data_AF-A0A838NS53-F1
#
_entry.id   AF-A0A838NS53-F1
#
_cell.length_a   1.000
_cell.length_b   1.000
_cell.length_c   1.000
_cell.angle_alpha   90.00
_cell.angle_beta   90.00
_cell.angle_gamma   90.00
#
_symmetry.space_group_name_H-M   'P 1'
#
loop_
_entity.id
_entity.type
_entity.pdbx_description
1 polymer ?
#
loop_
_entity_poly.entity_id
_entity_poly.type
_entity_poly.pdbx_seq_one_letter_code
_entity_poly.pdbx_strand_id
1 'polypeptide(L)'
;MQRIEREFAGRKLIIETGRMAKQAAGSAVVQFGDTMVLAAVTVSDNESPLPFFPLLVEYRDKAYAAGKIPGGFIKREGRPADTEILKARIIDRSIRPLFPEGFRNEIQVYIYVVSADQENDADMLALLAASYAINSSKIPFAGPIAGVRVGRVQENWILNPTFQQLPYSDMDIVVAGSADSILMVEGGAIEISEADTLEAISVGHGGIKELIALQEEMLANGRAEKMTWKKSEPAADLVTRVKALAEGRINEAINQADKHTRILEVERVKKDIAVILDAEFPDNSKDIRSLVEDAEYNTLRAQVLDSGKRVDGRGPREVRAISIDAPVLPRAHGSALFTRGQTQALVAITLGTAQDVQRLDSIDEAGESTKSFMLHYNFPPFSTGEVRPMRGTSRREIGHGNLAERALQSVLPPFEEFPYTIRIVSDVLESNGSSSMASVCGGSLALFDAGVPIRGAVAGVAMGLIKEGDRYAILTDILGTEDHLGDMDFKVAGTENGITSIQMDIKIEGLSLELMKEAMDQAREGRMHILGEMHKTLAAPRSDLSMYAPRIVTMTINPEKIGELIGPKGKTIRGIQEETGAELTVDDSGLVTIAAVGGEAMERARQMVQAVTAEPVIGETYEGTVKSTTAFGAFVEIMPGTEGLVHISELKHGRTEKTEDVVSKGDRVKVKLLERDERGRLRLSMKALVPKPESAPSEAGLESADRGVAAPEGPADGGSGDGESAGSQREDRPRRQRSRAPRTGGGRGRE
;
A
#
# COMPACT_ATOMS: atom_id res chain seq x y z
N MET A 1 -16.86 -30.08 -26.37
CA MET A 1 -16.92 -29.00 -25.36
C MET A 1 -17.13 -29.68 -24.02
N GLN A 2 -16.24 -29.44 -23.06
CA GLN A 2 -16.36 -29.96 -21.70
C GLN A 2 -16.62 -28.79 -20.77
N ARG A 3 -17.49 -28.98 -19.78
CA ARG A 3 -17.87 -27.96 -18.80
C ARG A 3 -18.22 -28.65 -17.49
N ILE A 4 -17.67 -28.14 -16.39
CA ILE A 4 -18.03 -28.57 -15.04
C ILE A 4 -18.45 -27.36 -14.22
N GLU A 5 -19.40 -27.57 -13.31
CA GLU A 5 -19.97 -26.54 -12.46
C GLU A 5 -20.12 -27.08 -11.04
N ARG A 6 -19.63 -26.32 -10.06
CA ARG A 6 -19.73 -26.61 -8.62
C ARG A 6 -19.90 -25.32 -7.83
N GLU A 7 -20.33 -25.47 -6.59
CA GLU A 7 -20.24 -24.39 -5.61
C GLU A 7 -18.87 -24.48 -4.94
N PHE A 8 -18.17 -23.34 -4.83
CA PHE A 8 -16.90 -23.21 -4.14
C PHE A 8 -16.91 -21.89 -3.37
N ALA A 9 -16.50 -21.90 -2.10
CA ALA A 9 -16.49 -20.70 -1.25
C ALA A 9 -17.81 -19.87 -1.33
N GLY A 10 -18.95 -20.58 -1.28
CA GLY A 10 -20.32 -20.02 -1.30
C GLY A 10 -20.78 -19.42 -2.63
N ARG A 11 -20.02 -19.60 -3.71
CA ARG A 11 -20.32 -19.03 -5.04
C ARG A 11 -20.17 -20.10 -6.11
N LYS A 12 -20.81 -19.87 -7.26
CA LYS A 12 -20.74 -20.77 -8.40
C LYS A 12 -19.40 -20.63 -9.11
N LEU A 13 -18.70 -21.74 -9.28
CA LEU A 13 -17.46 -21.90 -10.03
C LEU A 13 -17.71 -22.79 -11.25
N ILE A 14 -17.28 -22.34 -12.43
CA ILE A 14 -17.36 -23.07 -13.69
C ILE A 14 -15.96 -23.17 -14.30
N ILE A 15 -15.62 -24.36 -14.79
CA ILE A 15 -14.47 -24.57 -15.68
C ILE A 15 -15.01 -25.08 -17.02
N GLU A 16 -14.61 -24.46 -18.13
CA GLU A 16 -15.04 -24.78 -19.48
C GLU A 16 -13.84 -24.87 -20.45
N THR A 17 -13.87 -25.84 -21.37
CA THR A 17 -12.88 -25.93 -22.46
C THR A 17 -13.49 -26.42 -23.78
N GLY A 18 -12.77 -26.18 -24.88
CA GLY A 18 -13.15 -26.58 -26.24
C GLY A 18 -14.13 -25.63 -26.94
N ARG A 19 -14.47 -24.49 -26.32
CA ARG A 19 -15.26 -23.41 -26.94
C ARG A 19 -14.37 -22.28 -27.49
N MET A 20 -13.47 -21.75 -26.67
CA MET A 20 -12.59 -20.62 -26.98
C MET A 20 -11.14 -21.06 -27.17
N ALA A 21 -10.34 -20.30 -27.93
CA ALA A 21 -8.90 -20.52 -28.13
C ALA A 21 -8.47 -21.94 -28.60
N LYS A 22 -9.27 -22.59 -29.46
CA LYS A 22 -9.08 -24.00 -29.89
C LYS A 22 -7.77 -24.30 -30.65
N GLN A 23 -7.03 -23.28 -31.07
CA GLN A 23 -5.73 -23.44 -31.74
C GLN A 23 -4.56 -23.47 -30.75
N ALA A 24 -4.78 -23.08 -29.49
CA ALA A 24 -3.77 -23.20 -28.45
C ALA A 24 -3.50 -24.68 -28.14
N ALA A 25 -2.32 -24.99 -27.59
CA ALA A 25 -1.99 -26.34 -27.14
C ALA A 25 -2.93 -26.80 -26.00
N GLY A 26 -3.37 -25.86 -25.17
CA GLY A 26 -4.45 -26.04 -24.21
C GLY A 26 -5.13 -24.71 -23.89
N SER A 27 -6.40 -24.75 -23.49
CA SER A 27 -7.14 -23.55 -23.08
C SER A 27 -8.23 -23.88 -22.06
N ALA A 28 -8.54 -22.91 -21.21
CA ALA A 28 -9.57 -23.01 -20.19
C ALA A 28 -10.26 -21.66 -20.00
N VAL A 29 -11.57 -21.68 -19.82
CA VAL A 29 -12.34 -20.55 -19.31
C VAL A 29 -12.79 -20.91 -17.89
N VAL A 30 -12.39 -20.10 -16.91
CA VAL A 30 -12.84 -20.22 -15.52
C VAL A 30 -13.75 -19.04 -15.21
N GLN A 31 -14.90 -19.31 -14.62
CA GLN A 31 -15.85 -18.31 -14.18
C GLN A 31 -16.18 -18.53 -12.70
N PHE A 32 -16.14 -17.46 -11.91
CA PHE A 32 -16.51 -17.46 -10.50
C PHE A 32 -17.39 -16.24 -10.23
N GLY A 33 -18.65 -16.48 -9.85
CA GLY A 33 -19.66 -15.43 -9.97
C GLY A 33 -19.82 -15.01 -11.44
N ASP A 34 -19.68 -13.71 -11.72
CA ASP A 34 -19.71 -13.16 -13.07
C ASP A 34 -18.31 -12.74 -13.57
N THR A 35 -17.28 -12.88 -12.74
CA THR A 35 -15.87 -12.75 -13.15
C THR A 35 -15.43 -13.97 -13.95
N MET A 36 -14.88 -13.74 -15.15
CA MET A 36 -14.51 -14.77 -16.11
C MET A 36 -13.12 -14.53 -16.69
N VAL A 37 -12.30 -15.57 -16.68
CA VAL A 37 -10.92 -15.56 -17.16
C VAL A 37 -10.74 -16.62 -18.24
N LEU A 38 -10.06 -16.25 -19.34
CA LEU A 38 -9.59 -17.15 -20.37
C LEU A 38 -8.08 -17.32 -20.26
N ALA A 39 -7.61 -18.56 -20.05
CA ALA A 39 -6.21 -18.92 -20.21
C ALA A 39 -6.01 -19.73 -21.50
N ALA A 40 -4.98 -19.38 -22.27
CA ALA A 40 -4.54 -20.10 -23.46
C ALA A 40 -3.03 -20.35 -23.37
N VAL A 41 -2.62 -21.58 -23.65
CA VAL A 41 -1.22 -22.02 -23.51
C VAL A 41 -0.71 -22.54 -24.84
N THR A 42 0.46 -22.09 -25.24
CA THR A 42 1.17 -22.55 -26.44
C THR A 42 2.56 -23.05 -26.07
N VAL A 43 3.08 -23.97 -26.90
CA VAL A 43 4.42 -24.54 -26.75
C VAL A 43 5.06 -24.67 -28.13
N SER A 44 6.35 -24.37 -28.24
CA SER A 44 7.14 -24.62 -29.46
C SER A 44 7.43 -26.10 -29.64
N ASP A 45 7.48 -26.58 -30.88
CA ASP A 45 7.93 -27.96 -31.14
C ASP A 45 9.46 -28.10 -31.03
N ASN A 46 10.21 -27.01 -31.21
CA ASN A 46 11.66 -26.98 -31.11
C ASN A 46 12.13 -26.52 -29.73
N GLU A 47 13.27 -27.05 -29.28
CA GLU A 47 13.98 -26.54 -28.11
C GLU A 47 14.57 -25.14 -28.40
N SER A 48 14.49 -24.26 -27.40
CA SER A 48 15.09 -22.93 -27.48
C SER A 48 16.61 -22.99 -27.33
N PRO A 49 17.38 -22.17 -28.07
CA PRO A 49 18.82 -22.05 -27.87
C PRO A 49 19.21 -21.27 -26.60
N LEU A 50 18.23 -20.73 -25.88
CA LEU A 50 18.46 -19.96 -24.66
C LEU A 50 19.07 -20.84 -23.54
N PRO A 51 19.95 -20.27 -22.70
CA PRO A 51 20.59 -21.02 -21.62
C PRO A 51 19.67 -21.29 -20.42
N PHE A 52 18.38 -20.93 -20.51
CA PHE A 52 17.38 -21.06 -19.45
C PHE A 52 16.03 -21.50 -20.01
N PHE A 53 15.14 -22.00 -19.14
CA PHE A 53 13.79 -22.40 -19.51
C PHE A 53 12.90 -21.19 -19.88
N PRO A 54 12.50 -21.03 -21.15
CA PRO A 54 11.76 -19.86 -21.63
C PRO A 54 10.25 -20.01 -21.43
N LEU A 55 9.82 -19.83 -20.19
CA LEU A 55 8.42 -19.65 -19.82
C LEU A 55 8.08 -18.17 -19.75
N LEU A 56 7.05 -17.76 -20.49
CA LEU A 56 6.47 -16.43 -20.46
C LEU A 56 5.00 -16.50 -20.03
N VAL A 57 4.67 -15.88 -18.90
CA VAL A 57 3.29 -15.67 -18.45
C VAL A 57 2.87 -14.23 -18.73
N GLU A 58 1.77 -14.05 -19.45
CA GLU A 58 1.12 -12.76 -19.68
C GLU A 58 -0.26 -12.78 -19.05
N TYR A 59 -0.56 -11.75 -18.26
CA TYR A 59 -1.86 -11.52 -17.67
C TYR A 59 -2.37 -10.16 -18.14
N ARG A 60 -3.58 -10.11 -18.68
CA ARG A 60 -4.17 -8.90 -19.26
C ARG A 60 -5.59 -8.67 -18.77
N ASP A 61 -5.78 -7.53 -18.14
CA ASP A 61 -7.11 -6.99 -17.86
C ASP A 61 -7.63 -6.30 -19.11
N LYS A 62 -8.83 -6.69 -19.53
CA LYS A 62 -9.52 -6.02 -20.65
C LYS A 62 -10.49 -5.01 -20.08
N ALA A 63 -10.40 -3.76 -20.51
CA ALA A 63 -11.27 -2.70 -19.97
C ALA A 63 -12.75 -3.01 -20.22
N TYR A 64 -13.06 -3.70 -21.33
CA TYR A 64 -14.42 -4.16 -21.63
C TYR A 64 -14.94 -5.18 -20.62
N ALA A 65 -14.09 -5.88 -19.86
CA ALA A 65 -14.50 -6.85 -18.85
C ALA A 65 -15.36 -6.18 -17.77
N ALA A 66 -15.07 -4.91 -17.47
CA ALA A 66 -15.85 -4.06 -16.56
C ALA A 66 -16.74 -3.04 -17.32
N GLY A 67 -16.93 -3.20 -18.63
CA GLY A 67 -17.70 -2.25 -19.46
C GLY A 67 -17.07 -0.86 -19.59
N LYS A 68 -15.75 -0.73 -19.39
CA LYS A 68 -15.02 0.54 -19.42
C LYS A 68 -14.30 0.78 -20.75
N ILE A 69 -14.12 2.06 -21.08
CA ILE A 69 -13.17 2.51 -22.11
C ILE A 69 -11.90 2.98 -21.38
N PRO A 70 -10.68 2.52 -21.76
CA PRO A 70 -9.44 2.92 -21.10
C PRO A 70 -9.28 4.45 -20.97
N GLY A 71 -8.86 4.93 -19.81
CA GLY A 71 -8.76 6.36 -19.51
C GLY A 71 -7.73 7.12 -20.36
N GLY A 72 -6.66 6.46 -20.80
CA GLY A 72 -5.56 7.07 -21.56
C GLY A 72 -5.96 7.73 -22.89
N PHE A 73 -5.06 8.53 -23.47
CA PHE A 73 -5.33 9.28 -24.72
C PHE A 73 -5.68 8.40 -25.91
N ILE A 74 -5.04 7.23 -26.02
CA ILE A 74 -5.19 6.29 -27.15
C ILE A 74 -6.50 5.48 -27.04
N LYS A 75 -7.18 5.47 -25.88
CA LYS A 75 -8.41 4.69 -25.61
C LYS A 75 -8.25 3.19 -25.91
N ARG A 76 -7.07 2.67 -25.62
CA ARG A 76 -6.67 1.26 -25.78
C ARG A 76 -5.74 0.87 -24.64
N GLU A 77 -5.81 -0.38 -24.19
CA GLU A 77 -4.88 -0.91 -23.20
C GLU A 77 -3.45 -0.84 -23.73
N GLY A 78 -2.56 -0.24 -22.95
CA GLY A 78 -1.17 0.02 -23.31
C GLY A 78 -0.20 -0.97 -22.69
N ARG A 79 0.89 -0.45 -22.11
CA ARG A 79 1.82 -1.26 -21.30
C ARG A 79 1.09 -1.93 -20.13
N PRO A 80 1.56 -3.09 -19.66
CA PRO A 80 0.99 -3.69 -18.46
C PRO A 80 1.05 -2.79 -17.24
N ALA A 81 -0.05 -2.75 -16.50
CA ALA A 81 -0.13 -2.16 -15.17
C ALA A 81 0.64 -3.02 -14.16
N ASP A 82 1.02 -2.42 -13.04
CA ASP A 82 1.76 -3.13 -11.98
C ASP A 82 0.94 -4.31 -11.45
N THR A 83 -0.39 -4.15 -11.29
CA THR A 83 -1.29 -5.23 -10.88
C THR A 83 -1.29 -6.40 -11.86
N GLU A 84 -1.34 -6.14 -13.17
CA GLU A 84 -1.25 -7.18 -14.21
C GLU A 84 0.09 -7.93 -14.15
N ILE A 85 1.19 -7.20 -13.92
CA ILE A 85 2.53 -7.78 -13.76
C ILE A 85 2.62 -8.64 -12.50
N LEU A 86 2.07 -8.19 -11.38
CA LEU A 86 2.04 -8.93 -10.11
C LEU A 86 1.24 -10.22 -10.24
N LYS A 87 0.04 -10.18 -10.84
CA LYS A 87 -0.79 -11.35 -11.11
C LYS A 87 -0.07 -12.34 -12.04
N ALA A 88 0.60 -11.86 -13.09
CA ALA A 88 1.43 -12.72 -13.96
C ALA A 88 2.60 -13.38 -13.20
N ARG A 89 3.24 -12.67 -12.27
CA ARG A 89 4.35 -13.21 -11.46
C ARG A 89 3.88 -14.27 -10.48
N ILE A 90 2.75 -14.08 -9.82
CA ILE A 90 2.15 -15.06 -8.91
C ILE A 90 1.91 -16.38 -9.65
N ILE A 91 1.38 -16.30 -10.87
CA ILE A 91 1.11 -17.47 -11.70
C ILE A 91 2.42 -18.12 -12.15
N ASP A 92 3.39 -17.34 -12.66
CA ASP A 92 4.71 -17.83 -13.08
C ASP A 92 5.44 -18.58 -11.96
N ARG A 93 5.50 -17.98 -10.76
CA ARG A 93 6.12 -18.60 -9.57
C ARG A 93 5.45 -19.92 -9.21
N SER A 94 4.13 -20.00 -9.34
CA SER A 94 3.36 -21.20 -8.98
C SER A 94 3.57 -22.35 -9.97
N ILE A 95 3.70 -22.08 -11.28
CA ILE A 95 3.79 -23.13 -12.31
C ILE A 95 5.24 -23.49 -12.69
N ARG A 96 6.18 -22.56 -12.59
CA ARG A 96 7.55 -22.73 -13.09
C ARG A 96 8.29 -23.95 -12.52
N PRO A 97 8.21 -24.27 -11.21
CA PRO A 97 8.92 -25.43 -10.64
C PRO A 97 8.39 -26.79 -11.12
N LEU A 98 7.20 -26.82 -11.72
CA LEU A 98 6.51 -28.08 -12.09
C LEU A 98 6.79 -28.53 -13.52
N PHE A 99 7.57 -27.75 -14.28
CA PHE A 99 8.08 -28.20 -15.56
C PHE A 99 9.30 -29.10 -15.36
N PRO A 100 9.46 -30.17 -16.18
CA PRO A 100 10.60 -31.07 -16.03
C PRO A 100 11.94 -30.33 -16.10
N GLU A 101 12.86 -30.72 -15.22
CA GLU A 101 14.20 -30.15 -15.19
C GLU A 101 14.92 -30.36 -16.53
N GLY A 102 15.44 -29.28 -17.11
CA GLY A 102 16.09 -29.31 -18.43
C GLY A 102 15.12 -29.18 -19.62
N PHE A 103 13.82 -29.01 -19.38
CA PHE A 103 12.86 -28.68 -20.44
C PHE A 103 13.15 -27.28 -21.02
N ARG A 104 13.29 -27.17 -22.34
CA ARG A 104 13.74 -25.93 -23.02
C ARG A 104 12.85 -25.44 -24.16
N ASN A 105 11.72 -26.10 -24.42
CA ASN A 105 10.75 -25.59 -25.38
C ASN A 105 10.13 -24.29 -24.84
N GLU A 106 9.90 -23.33 -25.73
CA GLU A 106 9.28 -22.05 -25.40
C GLU A 106 7.82 -22.28 -25.06
N ILE A 107 7.41 -21.81 -23.89
CA ILE A 107 6.02 -21.88 -23.43
C ILE A 107 5.51 -20.46 -23.20
N GLN A 108 4.34 -20.17 -23.76
CA GLN A 108 3.61 -18.95 -23.48
C GLN A 108 2.27 -19.29 -22.84
N VAL A 109 2.02 -18.73 -21.66
CA VAL A 109 0.73 -18.76 -20.98
C VAL A 109 0.15 -17.36 -21.10
N TYR A 110 -0.97 -17.23 -21.82
CA TYR A 110 -1.64 -15.94 -22.01
C TYR A 110 -3.01 -15.96 -21.35
N ILE A 111 -3.24 -15.00 -20.47
CA ILE A 111 -4.45 -14.89 -19.65
C ILE A 111 -5.16 -13.57 -19.96
N TYR A 112 -6.46 -13.66 -20.18
CA TYR A 112 -7.36 -12.53 -20.33
C TYR A 112 -8.46 -12.55 -19.28
N VAL A 113 -8.61 -11.47 -18.52
CA VAL A 113 -9.88 -11.22 -17.83
C VAL A 113 -10.87 -10.68 -18.86
N VAL A 114 -11.93 -11.43 -19.09
CA VAL A 114 -12.91 -11.16 -20.17
C VAL A 114 -14.27 -10.74 -19.63
N SER A 115 -14.52 -10.93 -18.33
CA SER A 115 -15.65 -10.39 -17.58
C SER A 115 -15.18 -10.14 -16.15
N ALA A 116 -15.56 -9.01 -15.56
CA ALA A 116 -15.23 -8.65 -14.18
C ALA A 116 -16.50 -8.11 -13.49
N ASP A 117 -16.85 -8.74 -12.38
CA ASP A 117 -18.07 -8.42 -11.62
C ASP A 117 -17.86 -7.38 -10.51
N GLN A 118 -16.62 -6.91 -10.32
CA GLN A 118 -16.24 -5.95 -9.28
C GLN A 118 -16.51 -6.46 -7.86
N GLU A 119 -16.62 -7.78 -7.70
CA GLU A 119 -16.72 -8.46 -6.42
C GLU A 119 -15.56 -9.43 -6.23
N ASN A 120 -15.20 -10.18 -7.27
CA ASN A 120 -14.24 -11.28 -7.21
C ASN A 120 -12.91 -10.92 -7.90
N ASP A 121 -11.78 -11.11 -7.22
CA ASP A 121 -10.48 -11.00 -7.86
C ASP A 121 -10.23 -12.18 -8.82
N ALA A 122 -9.72 -11.86 -10.00
CA ALA A 122 -9.48 -12.79 -11.10
C ALA A 122 -8.14 -13.53 -11.00
N ASP A 123 -7.26 -13.16 -10.06
CA ASP A 123 -5.90 -13.69 -9.94
C ASP A 123 -5.83 -15.22 -9.72
N MET A 124 -6.52 -15.75 -8.71
CA MET A 124 -6.53 -17.18 -8.40
C MET A 124 -7.34 -17.99 -9.42
N LEU A 125 -8.34 -17.35 -10.04
CA LEU A 125 -9.08 -17.93 -11.17
C LEU A 125 -8.17 -18.10 -12.39
N ALA A 126 -7.30 -17.12 -12.63
CA ALA A 126 -6.30 -17.19 -13.69
C ALA A 126 -5.28 -18.31 -13.46
N LEU A 127 -4.83 -18.52 -12.23
CA LEU A 127 -3.97 -19.66 -11.90
C LEU A 127 -4.69 -20.99 -12.15
N LEU A 128 -5.95 -21.12 -11.71
CA LEU A 128 -6.77 -22.31 -11.96
C LEU A 128 -6.95 -22.58 -13.47
N ALA A 129 -7.23 -21.53 -14.24
CA ALA A 129 -7.38 -21.61 -15.69
C ALA A 129 -6.07 -22.02 -16.38
N ALA A 130 -4.94 -21.42 -15.98
CA ALA A 130 -3.62 -21.76 -16.51
C ALA A 130 -3.23 -23.20 -16.18
N SER A 131 -3.42 -23.63 -14.93
CA SER A 131 -3.15 -25.00 -14.48
C SER A 131 -3.94 -26.02 -15.31
N TYR A 132 -5.26 -25.83 -15.47
CA TYR A 132 -6.08 -26.71 -16.30
C TYR A 132 -5.61 -26.71 -17.77
N ALA A 133 -5.35 -25.53 -18.34
CA ALA A 133 -4.92 -25.39 -19.73
C ALA A 133 -3.59 -26.11 -20.00
N ILE A 134 -2.61 -26.01 -19.10
CA ILE A 134 -1.33 -26.74 -19.21
C ILE A 134 -1.57 -28.25 -19.10
N ASN A 135 -2.34 -28.69 -18.10
CA ASN A 135 -2.59 -30.11 -17.85
C ASN A 135 -3.33 -30.82 -18.99
N SER A 136 -4.30 -30.14 -19.60
CA SER A 136 -5.04 -30.63 -20.77
C SER A 136 -4.21 -30.66 -22.06
N SER A 137 -3.11 -29.91 -22.12
CA SER A 137 -2.24 -29.82 -23.29
C SER A 137 -1.23 -30.97 -23.42
N LYS A 138 -0.49 -30.99 -24.54
CA LYS A 138 0.64 -31.90 -24.77
C LYS A 138 1.87 -31.62 -23.89
N ILE A 139 1.90 -30.54 -23.12
CA ILE A 139 3.09 -30.11 -22.35
C ILE A 139 3.31 -31.04 -21.15
N PRO A 140 4.56 -31.52 -20.91
CA PRO A 140 4.88 -32.26 -19.70
C PRO A 140 4.89 -31.32 -18.50
N PHE A 141 4.12 -31.66 -17.46
CA PHE A 141 3.88 -30.79 -16.31
C PHE A 141 3.46 -31.63 -15.10
N ALA A 142 4.09 -31.41 -13.95
CA ALA A 142 3.81 -32.08 -12.68
C ALA A 142 2.65 -31.41 -11.90
N GLY A 143 1.53 -31.19 -12.59
CA GLY A 143 0.30 -30.66 -11.99
C GLY A 143 -0.82 -31.71 -11.91
N PRO A 144 -2.06 -31.29 -11.64
CA PRO A 144 -2.54 -29.91 -11.55
C PRO A 144 -2.25 -29.25 -10.20
N ILE A 145 -2.28 -27.92 -10.25
CA ILE A 145 -2.26 -27.06 -9.06
C ILE A 145 -3.48 -26.16 -9.04
N ALA A 146 -3.73 -25.55 -7.89
CA ALA A 146 -4.69 -24.46 -7.75
C ALA A 146 -4.13 -23.42 -6.78
N GLY A 147 -4.77 -22.26 -6.73
CA GLY A 147 -4.53 -21.27 -5.69
C GLY A 147 -5.83 -20.69 -5.17
N VAL A 148 -5.75 -20.17 -3.96
CA VAL A 148 -6.85 -19.49 -3.27
C VAL A 148 -6.31 -18.28 -2.54
N ARG A 149 -7.15 -17.27 -2.38
CA ARG A 149 -6.92 -16.13 -1.49
C ARG A 149 -7.59 -16.43 -0.15
N VAL A 150 -6.92 -16.11 0.94
CA VAL A 150 -7.43 -16.31 2.31
C VAL A 150 -7.44 -14.96 3.00
N GLY A 151 -8.60 -14.60 3.54
CA GLY A 151 -8.76 -13.46 4.44
C GLY A 151 -9.37 -13.90 5.76
N ARG A 152 -9.37 -13.02 6.76
CA ARG A 152 -9.99 -13.24 8.06
C ARG A 152 -10.84 -12.03 8.44
N VAL A 153 -12.15 -12.23 8.46
CA VAL A 153 -13.13 -11.19 8.80
C VAL A 153 -13.88 -11.62 10.05
N GLN A 154 -13.84 -10.78 11.09
CA GLN A 154 -14.46 -11.08 12.39
C GLN A 154 -14.07 -12.48 12.92
N GLU A 155 -12.76 -12.78 12.93
CA GLU A 155 -12.19 -14.08 13.36
C GLU A 155 -12.57 -15.29 12.49
N ASN A 156 -13.27 -15.11 11.37
CA ASN A 156 -13.63 -16.19 10.46
C ASN A 156 -12.73 -16.19 9.23
N TRP A 157 -12.11 -17.33 8.93
CA TRP A 157 -11.37 -17.53 7.68
C TRP A 157 -12.32 -17.59 6.49
N ILE A 158 -12.03 -16.81 5.46
CA ILE A 158 -12.80 -16.72 4.22
C ILE A 158 -11.89 -17.09 3.05
N LEU A 159 -12.32 -18.06 2.25
CA LEU A 159 -11.70 -18.39 0.96
C LEU A 159 -12.23 -17.47 -0.13
N ASN A 160 -11.31 -16.96 -0.95
CA ASN A 160 -11.55 -15.98 -2.02
C ASN A 160 -12.48 -14.84 -1.56
N PRO A 161 -12.10 -14.07 -0.51
CA PRO A 161 -12.91 -12.96 -0.04
C PRO A 161 -13.17 -11.96 -1.17
N THR A 162 -14.34 -11.32 -1.17
CA THR A 162 -14.67 -10.29 -2.15
C THR A 162 -13.89 -9.00 -1.89
N PHE A 163 -13.82 -8.12 -2.88
CA PHE A 163 -13.25 -6.77 -2.72
C PHE A 163 -13.93 -5.98 -1.59
N GLN A 164 -15.21 -6.23 -1.31
CA GLN A 164 -15.96 -5.59 -0.22
C GLN A 164 -15.69 -6.22 1.16
N GLN A 165 -15.21 -7.46 1.21
CA GLN A 165 -14.84 -8.16 2.44
C GLN A 165 -13.40 -7.83 2.87
N LEU A 166 -12.49 -7.68 1.92
CA LEU A 166 -11.06 -7.44 2.17
C LEU A 166 -10.76 -6.22 3.07
N PRO A 167 -11.47 -5.07 2.98
CA PRO A 167 -11.24 -3.94 3.89
C PRO A 167 -11.50 -4.24 5.37
N TYR A 168 -12.29 -5.28 5.67
CA TYR A 168 -12.57 -5.75 7.03
C TYR A 168 -11.69 -6.94 7.42
N SER A 169 -10.74 -7.31 6.57
CA SER A 169 -9.82 -8.40 6.77
C SER A 169 -8.51 -7.89 7.35
N ASP A 170 -8.05 -8.50 8.43
CA ASP A 170 -6.71 -8.22 8.99
C ASP A 170 -5.59 -8.98 8.27
N MET A 171 -5.95 -9.80 7.27
CA MET A 171 -5.03 -10.60 6.49
C MET A 171 -5.49 -10.71 5.04
N ASP A 172 -4.54 -10.71 4.13
CA ASP A 172 -4.76 -10.95 2.71
C ASP A 172 -3.57 -11.75 2.16
N ILE A 173 -3.71 -13.08 2.09
CA ILE A 173 -2.68 -13.96 1.55
C ILE A 173 -3.22 -14.80 0.41
N VAL A 174 -2.41 -15.01 -0.62
CA VAL A 174 -2.64 -16.01 -1.65
C VAL A 174 -1.76 -17.21 -1.38
N VAL A 175 -2.34 -18.39 -1.54
CA VAL A 175 -1.68 -19.68 -1.35
C VAL A 175 -1.91 -20.49 -2.62
N ALA A 176 -0.84 -21.06 -3.17
CA ALA A 176 -0.90 -21.95 -4.31
C ALA A 176 -0.14 -23.24 -4.02
N GLY A 177 -0.64 -24.36 -4.54
CA GLY A 177 -0.09 -25.68 -4.25
C GLY A 177 -0.72 -26.80 -5.07
N SER A 178 -0.15 -27.98 -4.92
CA SER A 178 -0.71 -29.25 -5.35
C SER A 178 -1.63 -29.84 -4.26
N ALA A 179 -2.17 -31.02 -4.50
CA ALA A 179 -2.98 -31.73 -3.50
C ALA A 179 -2.18 -32.01 -2.22
N ASP A 180 -0.87 -32.19 -2.34
CA ASP A 180 -0.02 -32.69 -1.26
C ASP A 180 0.97 -31.65 -0.74
N SER A 181 1.28 -30.60 -1.50
CA SER A 181 2.30 -29.61 -1.13
C SER A 181 1.89 -28.18 -1.43
N ILE A 182 2.29 -27.25 -0.55
CA ILE A 182 2.30 -25.82 -0.86
C ILE A 182 3.50 -25.54 -1.76
N LEU A 183 3.31 -24.64 -2.73
CA LEU A 183 4.34 -24.23 -3.69
C LEU A 183 4.67 -22.75 -3.55
N MET A 184 3.67 -21.92 -3.30
CA MET A 184 3.84 -20.47 -3.27
C MET A 184 2.87 -19.85 -2.27
N VAL A 185 3.38 -18.91 -1.49
CA VAL A 185 2.59 -18.02 -0.62
C VAL A 185 3.01 -16.58 -0.92
N GLU A 186 2.06 -15.66 -1.00
CA GLU A 186 2.34 -14.22 -1.08
C GLU A 186 1.22 -13.45 -0.39
N GLY A 187 1.55 -12.48 0.45
CA GLY A 187 0.49 -11.71 1.11
C GLY A 187 0.95 -10.68 2.10
N GLY A 188 -0.05 -10.10 2.76
CA GLY A 188 0.06 -9.01 3.72
C GLY A 188 -0.90 -9.21 4.87
N ALA A 189 -0.60 -8.59 6.00
CA ALA A 189 -1.38 -8.71 7.22
C ALA A 189 -1.21 -7.47 8.09
N ILE A 190 -2.13 -7.28 9.04
CA ILE A 190 -2.09 -6.23 10.06
C ILE A 190 -1.55 -6.85 11.35
N GLU A 191 -0.23 -7.07 11.39
CA GLU A 191 0.50 -7.60 12.57
C GLU A 191 -0.08 -8.94 13.10
N ILE A 192 -0.20 -9.93 12.23
CA ILE A 192 -0.76 -11.26 12.55
C ILE A 192 0.32 -12.21 13.07
N SER A 193 -0.04 -13.13 13.96
CA SER A 193 0.92 -14.09 14.53
C SER A 193 1.42 -15.11 13.50
N GLU A 194 2.61 -15.69 13.75
CA GLU A 194 3.12 -16.81 12.96
C GLU A 194 2.15 -18.01 12.96
N ALA A 195 1.48 -18.27 14.09
CA ALA A 195 0.53 -19.37 14.24
C ALA A 195 -0.72 -19.18 13.37
N ASP A 196 -1.32 -17.99 13.41
CA ASP A 196 -2.50 -17.66 12.59
C ASP A 196 -2.16 -17.69 11.09
N THR A 197 -0.93 -17.29 10.73
CA THR A 197 -0.45 -17.37 9.34
C THR A 197 -0.38 -18.82 8.86
N LEU A 198 0.09 -19.74 9.70
CA LEU A 198 0.10 -21.18 9.37
C LEU A 198 -1.31 -21.76 9.27
N GLU A 199 -2.22 -21.34 10.16
CA GLU A 199 -3.62 -21.73 10.09
C GLU A 199 -4.25 -21.28 8.76
N ALA A 200 -4.02 -20.03 8.36
CA ALA A 200 -4.46 -19.50 7.08
C ALA A 200 -3.94 -20.31 5.88
N ILE A 201 -2.65 -20.70 5.90
CA ILE A 201 -2.07 -21.57 4.86
C ILE A 201 -2.77 -22.93 4.85
N SER A 202 -3.08 -23.50 6.01
CA SER A 202 -3.79 -24.77 6.13
C SER A 202 -5.21 -24.71 5.59
N VAL A 203 -5.96 -23.65 5.94
CA VAL A 203 -7.30 -23.37 5.40
C VAL A 203 -7.24 -23.21 3.88
N GLY A 204 -6.25 -22.47 3.39
CA GLY A 204 -5.99 -22.30 1.96
C GLY A 204 -5.73 -23.65 1.26
N HIS A 205 -4.93 -24.53 1.86
CA HIS A 205 -4.65 -25.86 1.31
C HIS A 205 -5.91 -26.72 1.19
N GLY A 206 -6.84 -26.60 2.14
CA GLY A 206 -8.15 -27.25 2.07
C GLY A 206 -8.92 -26.85 0.80
N GLY A 207 -9.00 -25.55 0.52
CA GLY A 207 -9.64 -25.05 -0.71
C GLY A 207 -8.92 -25.46 -1.99
N ILE A 208 -7.58 -25.49 -1.98
CA ILE A 208 -6.76 -25.95 -3.11
C ILE A 208 -7.08 -27.41 -3.46
N LYS A 209 -7.21 -28.29 -2.47
CA LYS A 209 -7.56 -29.71 -2.68
C LYS A 209 -8.92 -29.87 -3.37
N GLU A 210 -9.91 -29.07 -2.98
CA GLU A 210 -11.24 -29.08 -3.59
C GLU A 210 -11.18 -28.64 -5.07
N LEU A 211 -10.43 -27.57 -5.37
CA LEU A 211 -10.24 -27.08 -6.74
C LEU A 211 -9.44 -28.05 -7.62
N ILE A 212 -8.47 -28.78 -7.04
CA ILE A 212 -7.72 -29.82 -7.75
C ILE A 212 -8.61 -31.02 -8.07
N ALA A 213 -9.43 -31.47 -7.12
CA ALA A 213 -10.39 -32.55 -7.37
C ALA A 213 -11.33 -32.21 -8.54
N LEU A 214 -11.77 -30.94 -8.61
CA LEU A 214 -12.58 -30.44 -9.72
C LEU A 214 -11.84 -30.51 -11.07
N GLN A 215 -10.57 -30.10 -11.10
CA GLN A 215 -9.74 -30.18 -12.30
C GLN A 215 -9.56 -31.63 -12.75
N GLU A 216 -9.26 -32.55 -11.83
CA GLU A 216 -9.03 -33.96 -12.16
C GLU A 216 -10.29 -34.65 -12.70
N GLU A 217 -11.48 -34.34 -12.16
CA GLU A 217 -12.75 -34.84 -12.69
C GLU A 217 -12.90 -34.49 -14.19
N MET A 218 -12.52 -33.27 -14.56
CA MET A 218 -12.64 -32.78 -15.92
C MET A 218 -11.48 -33.27 -16.82
N LEU A 219 -10.27 -33.42 -16.27
CA LEU A 219 -9.08 -33.91 -16.98
C LEU A 219 -9.13 -35.42 -17.28
N ALA A 220 -9.90 -36.21 -16.53
CA ALA A 220 -9.99 -37.67 -16.68
C ALA A 220 -10.25 -38.13 -18.13
N ASN A 221 -10.98 -37.34 -18.93
CA ASN A 221 -11.23 -37.60 -20.36
C ASN A 221 -10.78 -36.43 -21.26
N GLY A 222 -9.96 -35.51 -20.75
CA GLY A 222 -9.62 -34.24 -21.40
C GLY A 222 -8.13 -34.03 -21.66
N ARG A 223 -7.25 -34.96 -21.27
CA ARG A 223 -5.80 -34.84 -21.46
C ARG A 223 -5.40 -35.18 -22.90
N ALA A 224 -4.67 -34.28 -23.55
CA ALA A 224 -3.94 -34.61 -24.77
C ALA A 224 -2.75 -35.56 -24.46
N GLU A 225 -2.33 -36.32 -25.46
CA GLU A 225 -1.09 -37.10 -25.39
C GLU A 225 0.10 -36.15 -25.14
N LYS A 226 0.92 -36.49 -24.14
CA LYS A 226 2.08 -35.68 -23.78
C LYS A 226 3.13 -35.79 -24.88
N MET A 227 3.72 -34.66 -25.26
CA MET A 227 4.83 -34.63 -26.20
C MET A 227 6.01 -35.40 -25.63
N THR A 228 6.73 -36.09 -26.50
CA THR A 228 7.93 -36.81 -26.11
C THR A 228 9.02 -35.81 -25.73
N TRP A 229 9.56 -36.00 -24.54
CA TRP A 229 10.72 -35.27 -24.04
C TRP A 229 11.58 -36.24 -23.26
N LYS A 230 12.89 -36.09 -23.39
CA LYS A 230 13.86 -36.88 -22.63
C LYS A 230 14.91 -35.91 -22.08
N LYS A 231 15.18 -35.99 -20.78
CA LYS A 231 16.30 -35.27 -20.17
C LYS A 231 17.58 -35.68 -20.90
N SER A 232 18.35 -34.71 -21.36
CA SER A 232 19.70 -34.97 -21.86
C SER A 232 20.56 -35.35 -20.66
N GLU A 233 20.95 -36.61 -20.57
CA GLU A 233 21.82 -37.11 -19.50
C GLU A 233 23.25 -37.18 -20.00
N PRO A 234 24.22 -36.63 -19.24
CA PRO A 234 25.64 -36.82 -19.51
C PRO A 234 26.03 -38.29 -19.48
N ALA A 235 27.13 -38.64 -20.16
CA ALA A 235 27.67 -40.00 -20.14
C ALA A 235 28.07 -40.42 -18.71
N ALA A 236 27.73 -41.66 -18.31
CA ALA A 236 27.89 -42.13 -16.92
C ALA A 236 29.35 -42.20 -16.45
N ASP A 237 30.27 -42.48 -17.38
CA ASP A 237 31.72 -42.43 -17.18
C ASP A 237 32.19 -41.01 -16.89
N LEU A 238 31.69 -40.02 -17.63
CA LEU A 238 31.96 -38.59 -17.38
C LEU A 238 31.47 -38.17 -15.99
N VAL A 239 30.23 -38.52 -15.61
CA VAL A 239 29.68 -38.22 -14.27
C VAL A 239 30.56 -38.80 -13.17
N THR A 240 30.96 -40.08 -13.31
CA THR A 240 31.83 -40.77 -12.35
C THR A 240 33.20 -40.08 -12.25
N ARG A 241 33.76 -39.67 -13.40
CA ARG A 241 35.06 -39.01 -13.46
C ARG A 241 35.04 -37.61 -12.85
N VAL A 242 34.01 -36.81 -13.13
CA VAL A 242 33.81 -35.49 -12.51
C VAL A 242 33.76 -35.64 -11.00
N LYS A 243 32.93 -36.55 -10.49
CA LYS A 243 32.79 -36.79 -9.06
C LYS A 243 34.14 -37.11 -8.40
N ALA A 244 34.90 -38.04 -8.99
CA ALA A 244 36.22 -38.43 -8.49
C ALA A 244 37.24 -37.28 -8.45
N LEU A 245 37.19 -36.33 -9.38
CA LEU A 245 38.08 -35.18 -9.43
C LEU A 245 37.61 -34.01 -8.55
N ALA A 246 36.31 -33.86 -8.35
CA ALA A 246 35.68 -32.71 -7.72
C ALA A 246 35.49 -32.86 -6.20
N GLU A 247 35.05 -34.03 -5.71
CA GLU A 247 34.51 -34.24 -4.36
C GLU A 247 35.52 -33.94 -3.21
N GLY A 248 36.83 -33.96 -3.50
CA GLY A 248 37.87 -33.48 -2.56
C GLY A 248 38.35 -32.05 -2.83
N ARG A 249 38.65 -31.73 -4.10
CA ARG A 249 39.29 -30.45 -4.48
C ARG A 249 38.35 -29.26 -4.27
N ILE A 250 37.07 -29.44 -4.58
CA ILE A 250 36.04 -28.41 -4.38
C ILE A 250 35.81 -28.19 -2.89
N ASN A 251 35.76 -29.25 -2.09
CA ASN A 251 35.60 -29.15 -0.64
C ASN A 251 36.77 -28.39 0.02
N GLU A 252 38.02 -28.67 -0.37
CA GLU A 252 39.19 -27.93 0.11
C GLU A 252 39.16 -26.45 -0.31
N ALA A 253 38.70 -26.15 -1.52
CA ALA A 253 38.59 -24.79 -2.02
C ALA A 253 37.50 -23.99 -1.30
N ILE A 254 36.35 -24.61 -0.98
CA ILE A 254 35.24 -23.97 -0.28
C ILE A 254 35.57 -23.69 1.20
N ASN A 255 36.46 -24.47 1.82
CA ASN A 255 36.85 -24.29 3.22
C ASN A 255 38.00 -23.31 3.44
N GLN A 256 38.39 -22.52 2.43
CA GLN A 256 39.37 -21.45 2.61
C GLN A 256 38.85 -20.36 3.56
N ALA A 257 39.71 -19.89 4.46
CA ALA A 257 39.34 -18.96 5.53
C ALA A 257 38.97 -17.55 5.03
N ASP A 258 39.63 -17.06 3.97
CA ASP A 258 39.33 -15.78 3.35
C ASP A 258 38.35 -15.93 2.18
N LYS A 259 37.35 -15.05 2.10
CA LYS A 259 36.30 -15.10 1.08
C LYS A 259 36.84 -14.87 -0.34
N HIS A 260 37.73 -13.88 -0.52
CA HIS A 260 38.25 -13.56 -1.84
C HIS A 260 39.15 -14.69 -2.34
N THR A 261 39.99 -15.24 -1.47
CA THR A 261 40.74 -16.47 -1.72
C THR A 261 39.81 -17.62 -2.08
N ARG A 262 38.77 -17.89 -1.29
CA ARG A 262 37.81 -18.97 -1.58
C ARG A 262 37.20 -18.87 -2.98
N ILE A 263 36.68 -17.70 -3.38
CA ILE A 263 36.07 -17.51 -4.71
C ILE A 263 37.10 -17.79 -5.81
N LEU A 264 38.30 -17.25 -5.68
CA LEU A 264 39.38 -17.48 -6.66
C LEU A 264 39.82 -18.95 -6.71
N GLU A 265 39.93 -19.61 -5.56
CA GLU A 265 40.34 -21.00 -5.46
C GLU A 265 39.27 -21.94 -6.03
N VAL A 266 37.99 -21.71 -5.74
CA VAL A 266 36.87 -22.47 -6.33
C VAL A 266 36.87 -22.30 -7.84
N GLU A 267 36.96 -21.08 -8.35
CA GLU A 267 37.02 -20.82 -9.80
C GLU A 267 38.26 -21.43 -10.46
N ARG A 268 39.42 -21.40 -9.78
CA ARG A 268 40.63 -22.08 -10.25
C ARG A 268 40.42 -23.58 -10.32
N VAL A 269 39.91 -24.19 -9.26
CA VAL A 269 39.65 -25.64 -9.18
C VAL A 269 38.65 -26.07 -10.26
N LYS A 270 37.57 -25.30 -10.49
CA LYS A 270 36.61 -25.57 -11.55
C LYS A 270 37.26 -25.53 -12.93
N LYS A 271 38.09 -24.52 -13.20
CA LYS A 271 38.84 -24.41 -14.46
C LYS A 271 39.84 -25.54 -14.63
N ASP A 272 40.59 -25.88 -13.59
CA ASP A 272 41.57 -26.97 -13.62
C ASP A 272 40.88 -28.31 -13.90
N ILE A 273 39.75 -28.58 -13.24
CA ILE A 273 38.95 -29.79 -13.47
C ILE A 273 38.39 -29.80 -14.90
N ALA A 274 37.83 -28.68 -15.37
CA ALA A 274 37.30 -28.57 -16.72
C ALA A 274 38.38 -28.81 -17.78
N VAL A 275 39.60 -28.26 -17.64
CA VAL A 275 40.71 -28.49 -18.57
C VAL A 275 41.12 -29.97 -18.63
N ILE A 276 41.19 -30.65 -17.48
CA ILE A 276 41.51 -32.08 -17.42
C ILE A 276 40.41 -32.88 -18.14
N LEU A 277 39.15 -32.58 -17.84
CA LEU A 277 38.01 -33.30 -18.41
C LEU A 277 37.81 -33.01 -19.90
N ASP A 278 38.05 -31.79 -20.37
CA ASP A 278 37.97 -31.45 -21.80
C ASP A 278 39.04 -32.19 -22.61
N ALA A 279 40.20 -32.50 -22.01
CA ALA A 279 41.22 -33.33 -22.65
C ALA A 279 40.82 -34.82 -22.71
N GLU A 280 40.08 -35.30 -21.70
CA GLU A 280 39.59 -36.69 -21.63
C GLU A 280 38.29 -36.90 -22.45
N PHE A 281 37.42 -35.88 -22.53
CA PHE A 281 36.09 -35.89 -23.15
C PHE A 281 35.85 -34.63 -24.01
N PRO A 282 36.55 -34.47 -25.14
CA PRO A 282 36.55 -33.22 -25.93
C PRO A 282 35.20 -32.84 -26.55
N ASP A 283 34.27 -33.79 -26.70
CA ASP A 283 32.94 -33.55 -27.27
C ASP A 283 31.87 -33.16 -26.21
N ASN A 284 32.23 -33.15 -24.91
CA ASN A 284 31.29 -32.99 -23.80
C ASN A 284 31.49 -31.71 -22.98
N SER A 285 32.15 -30.68 -23.49
CA SER A 285 32.48 -29.46 -22.71
C SER A 285 31.28 -28.78 -22.03
N LYS A 286 30.06 -28.87 -22.62
CA LYS A 286 28.85 -28.34 -21.98
C LYS A 286 28.45 -29.17 -20.75
N ASP A 287 28.46 -30.49 -20.88
CA ASP A 287 28.12 -31.41 -19.80
C ASP A 287 29.17 -31.36 -18.69
N ILE A 288 30.46 -31.24 -19.04
CA ILE A 288 31.56 -31.05 -18.10
C ILE A 288 31.30 -29.82 -17.22
N ARG A 289 30.98 -28.68 -17.84
CA ARG A 289 30.73 -27.44 -17.09
C ARG A 289 29.54 -27.59 -16.15
N SER A 290 28.44 -28.17 -16.63
CA SER A 290 27.24 -28.41 -15.82
C SER A 290 27.54 -29.33 -14.64
N LEU A 291 28.23 -30.45 -14.87
CA LEU A 291 28.53 -31.42 -13.81
C LEU A 291 29.51 -30.88 -12.76
N VAL A 292 30.44 -30.01 -13.16
CA VAL A 292 31.35 -29.33 -12.22
C VAL A 292 30.59 -28.32 -11.36
N GLU A 293 29.62 -27.60 -11.94
CA GLU A 293 28.71 -26.73 -11.20
C GLU A 293 27.81 -27.53 -10.24
N ASP A 294 27.30 -28.69 -10.68
CA ASP A 294 26.51 -29.59 -9.83
C ASP A 294 27.34 -30.18 -8.67
N ALA A 295 28.63 -30.44 -8.90
CA ALA A 295 29.53 -30.90 -7.85
C ALA A 295 29.77 -29.81 -6.78
N GLU A 296 29.92 -28.55 -7.20
CA GLU A 296 29.95 -27.40 -6.29
C GLU A 296 28.63 -27.27 -5.51
N TYR A 297 27.50 -27.35 -6.21
CA TYR A 297 26.16 -27.31 -5.64
C TYR A 297 25.98 -28.35 -4.52
N ASN A 298 26.30 -29.62 -4.81
CA ASN A 298 26.16 -30.71 -3.85
C ASN A 298 27.12 -30.60 -2.66
N THR A 299 28.37 -30.18 -2.91
CA THR A 299 29.37 -30.02 -1.85
C THR A 299 28.95 -28.93 -0.86
N LEU A 300 28.40 -27.82 -1.36
CA LEU A 300 27.91 -26.72 -0.53
C LEU A 300 26.71 -27.12 0.34
N ARG A 301 25.77 -27.88 -0.22
CA ARG A 301 24.63 -28.40 0.54
C ARG A 301 25.07 -29.38 1.63
N ALA A 302 25.94 -30.32 1.28
CA ALA A 302 26.48 -31.29 2.23
C ALA A 302 27.23 -30.58 3.38
N GLN A 303 28.05 -29.55 3.08
CA GLN A 303 28.75 -28.78 4.09
C GLN A 303 27.80 -28.18 5.12
N VAL A 304 26.70 -27.56 4.68
CA VAL A 304 25.72 -26.94 5.59
C VAL A 304 25.05 -28.00 6.46
N LEU A 305 24.67 -29.15 5.89
CA LEU A 305 24.00 -30.22 6.61
C LEU A 305 24.92 -30.98 7.58
N ASP A 306 26.19 -31.17 7.23
CA ASP A 306 27.13 -31.99 8.00
C ASP A 306 27.86 -31.18 9.08
N SER A 307 28.27 -29.95 8.75
CA SER A 307 29.08 -29.11 9.65
C SER A 307 28.28 -28.04 10.39
N GLY A 308 27.06 -27.74 9.93
CA GLY A 308 26.28 -26.59 10.41
C GLY A 308 26.91 -25.24 10.10
N LYS A 309 27.93 -25.19 9.22
CA LYS A 309 28.60 -23.97 8.78
C LYS A 309 28.18 -23.62 7.37
N ARG A 310 27.87 -22.34 7.18
CA ARG A 310 27.47 -21.77 5.90
C ARG A 310 28.66 -21.38 5.06
N VAL A 311 28.39 -21.05 3.79
CA VAL A 311 29.41 -20.58 2.84
C VAL A 311 30.25 -19.45 3.38
N ASP A 312 29.72 -18.55 4.20
CA ASP A 312 30.44 -17.41 4.77
C ASP A 312 30.92 -17.64 6.22
N GLY A 313 30.83 -18.87 6.73
CA GLY A 313 31.29 -19.27 8.06
C GLY A 313 30.27 -19.06 9.19
N ARG A 314 29.13 -18.43 8.89
CA ARG A 314 28.03 -18.22 9.85
C ARG A 314 27.36 -19.53 10.26
N GLY A 315 26.72 -19.50 11.41
CA GLY A 315 25.74 -20.52 11.80
C GLY A 315 24.41 -20.38 11.02
N PRO A 316 23.54 -21.41 11.05
CA PRO A 316 22.26 -21.39 10.34
C PRO A 316 21.31 -20.28 10.83
N ARG A 317 21.40 -19.90 12.11
CA ARG A 317 20.52 -18.90 12.74
C ARG A 317 21.08 -17.46 12.72
N GLU A 318 22.30 -17.27 12.23
CA GLU A 318 23.05 -16.03 12.38
C GLU A 318 22.74 -15.03 11.26
N VAL A 319 22.39 -13.79 11.63
CA VAL A 319 22.17 -12.67 10.71
C VAL A 319 23.52 -11.99 10.38
N ARG A 320 23.70 -11.49 9.15
CA ARG A 320 24.91 -10.73 8.79
C ARG A 320 25.01 -9.43 9.57
N ALA A 321 26.22 -8.89 9.68
CA ALA A 321 26.45 -7.58 10.27
C ALA A 321 25.57 -6.50 9.62
N ILE A 322 24.98 -5.64 10.45
CA ILE A 322 24.08 -4.55 10.05
C ILE A 322 24.76 -3.21 10.36
N SER A 323 24.70 -2.29 9.41
CA SER A 323 25.06 -0.88 9.62
C SER A 323 23.96 0.02 9.05
N ILE A 324 23.68 1.12 9.75
CA ILE A 324 22.52 1.97 9.47
C ILE A 324 22.93 3.44 9.62
N ASP A 325 22.74 4.22 8.56
CA ASP A 325 22.85 5.68 8.59
C ASP A 325 21.47 6.31 8.32
N ALA A 326 20.90 7.01 9.31
CA ALA A 326 19.64 7.74 9.18
C ALA A 326 19.69 9.03 10.04
N PRO A 327 19.72 10.24 9.44
CA PRO A 327 19.55 10.54 8.03
C PRO A 327 20.84 10.35 7.23
N VAL A 328 20.73 10.25 5.90
CA VAL A 328 21.88 10.20 4.98
C VAL A 328 21.76 11.22 3.83
N LEU A 329 20.55 11.59 3.40
CA LEU A 329 20.32 12.55 2.32
C LEU A 329 19.95 13.93 2.89
N PRO A 330 20.71 15.00 2.59
CA PRO A 330 20.47 16.32 3.17
C PRO A 330 19.14 16.98 2.79
N ARG A 331 18.50 16.55 1.69
CA ARG A 331 17.34 17.23 1.08
C ARG A 331 16.08 16.37 1.06
N ALA A 332 16.19 15.06 1.29
CA ALA A 332 15.02 14.20 1.35
C ALA A 332 14.18 14.55 2.58
N HIS A 333 12.87 14.25 2.57
CA HIS A 333 12.05 14.48 3.75
C HIS A 333 12.39 13.49 4.85
N GLY A 334 12.76 12.27 4.49
CA GLY A 334 13.47 11.33 5.35
C GLY A 334 14.34 10.41 4.51
N SER A 335 15.38 9.84 5.12
CA SER A 335 16.31 8.96 4.41
C SER A 335 16.99 7.96 5.34
N ALA A 336 17.34 6.80 4.78
CA ALA A 336 18.15 5.81 5.46
C ALA A 336 19.04 5.07 4.46
N LEU A 337 20.28 4.79 4.86
CA LEU A 337 21.15 3.80 4.22
C LEU A 337 21.18 2.56 5.12
N PHE A 338 20.47 1.51 4.72
CA PHE A 338 20.46 0.25 5.45
C PHE A 338 21.38 -0.74 4.75
N THR A 339 22.38 -1.25 5.47
CA THR A 339 23.31 -2.26 4.96
C THR A 339 23.27 -3.49 5.85
N ARG A 340 23.08 -4.66 5.25
CA ARG A 340 23.18 -5.98 5.90
C ARG A 340 24.12 -6.88 5.11
N GLY A 341 25.32 -7.09 5.62
CA GLY A 341 26.42 -7.74 4.90
C GLY A 341 26.77 -6.99 3.62
N GLN A 342 26.44 -7.58 2.46
CA GLN A 342 26.64 -7.00 1.12
C GLN A 342 25.31 -6.74 0.41
N THR A 343 24.29 -6.43 1.18
CA THR A 343 23.00 -5.96 0.67
C THR A 343 22.78 -4.57 1.24
N GLN A 344 22.75 -3.57 0.37
CA GLN A 344 22.64 -2.17 0.74
C GLN A 344 21.49 -1.52 -0.01
N ALA A 345 20.61 -0.85 0.73
CA ALA A 345 19.50 -0.09 0.19
C ALA A 345 19.59 1.36 0.67
N LEU A 346 19.68 2.29 -0.27
CA LEU A 346 19.47 3.72 -0.04
C LEU A 346 17.98 4.00 -0.21
N VAL A 347 17.33 4.40 0.87
CA VAL A 347 15.89 4.65 0.87
C VAL A 347 15.61 6.12 1.17
N ALA A 348 14.75 6.72 0.35
CA ALA A 348 14.33 8.11 0.47
C ALA A 348 12.81 8.22 0.56
N ILE A 349 12.33 9.08 1.46
CA ILE A 349 10.92 9.45 1.61
C ILE A 349 10.69 10.84 1.02
N THR A 350 9.63 10.95 0.24
CA THR A 350 9.03 12.22 -0.18
C THR A 350 7.58 12.26 0.31
N LEU A 351 7.23 13.39 0.94
CA LEU A 351 5.88 13.69 1.41
C LEU A 351 5.28 14.72 0.46
N GLY A 352 4.09 14.42 -0.04
CA GLY A 352 3.33 15.22 -1.00
C GLY A 352 1.92 15.52 -0.51
N THR A 353 1.16 16.24 -1.33
CA THR A 353 -0.22 16.66 -1.05
C THR A 353 -1.22 15.71 -1.71
N ALA A 354 -2.51 16.03 -1.62
CA ALA A 354 -3.57 15.28 -2.30
C ALA A 354 -3.45 15.31 -3.85
N GLN A 355 -2.70 16.25 -4.43
CA GLN A 355 -2.44 16.29 -5.88
C GLN A 355 -1.41 15.25 -6.33
N ASP A 356 -0.54 14.80 -5.41
CA ASP A 356 0.53 13.85 -5.71
C ASP A 356 0.06 12.39 -5.67
N VAL A 357 -1.20 12.13 -5.30
CA VAL A 357 -1.75 10.76 -5.27
C VAL A 357 -1.69 10.13 -6.66
N GLN A 358 -1.33 8.86 -6.70
CA GLN A 358 -1.35 8.10 -7.94
C GLN A 358 -2.80 7.71 -8.26
N ARG A 359 -3.28 8.11 -9.44
CA ARG A 359 -4.58 7.69 -9.97
C ARG A 359 -4.45 6.34 -10.67
N LEU A 360 -5.37 5.43 -10.37
CA LEU A 360 -5.39 4.05 -10.86
C LEU A 360 -6.69 3.79 -11.65
N ASP A 361 -6.52 3.38 -12.91
CA ASP A 361 -7.62 2.94 -13.77
C ASP A 361 -7.64 1.40 -13.77
N SER A 362 -8.47 0.82 -12.90
CA SER A 362 -8.63 -0.63 -12.74
C SER A 362 -9.99 -1.13 -13.26
N ILE A 363 -10.04 -2.40 -13.64
CA ILE A 363 -11.30 -3.11 -13.93
C ILE A 363 -12.02 -3.59 -12.65
N ASP A 364 -11.29 -3.67 -11.54
CA ASP A 364 -11.77 -4.21 -10.26
C ASP A 364 -12.76 -3.26 -9.56
N GLU A 365 -12.71 -1.98 -9.89
CA GLU A 365 -13.58 -0.94 -9.33
C GLU A 365 -14.41 -0.26 -10.42
N ALA A 366 -15.59 0.27 -10.10
CA ALA A 366 -16.39 1.03 -11.08
C ALA A 366 -15.79 2.40 -11.38
N GLY A 367 -15.23 3.06 -10.36
CA GLY A 367 -14.58 4.35 -10.44
C GLY A 367 -13.09 4.26 -10.79
N GLU A 368 -12.46 5.42 -10.79
CA GLU A 368 -11.01 5.54 -10.69
C GLU A 368 -10.65 5.56 -9.21
N SER A 369 -9.65 4.77 -8.81
CA SER A 369 -9.14 4.78 -7.44
C SER A 369 -7.85 5.56 -7.33
N THR A 370 -7.45 5.86 -6.10
CA THR A 370 -6.23 6.60 -5.81
C THR A 370 -5.37 5.82 -4.83
N LYS A 371 -4.06 6.05 -4.94
CA LYS A 371 -3.05 5.45 -4.08
C LYS A 371 -2.18 6.56 -3.52
N SER A 372 -2.30 6.78 -2.22
CA SER A 372 -1.56 7.80 -1.46
C SER A 372 -0.22 7.29 -0.92
N PHE A 373 -0.04 5.97 -0.81
CA PHE A 373 1.21 5.34 -0.40
C PHE A 373 1.84 4.58 -1.56
N MET A 374 3.06 4.93 -1.95
CA MET A 374 3.74 4.34 -3.10
C MET A 374 5.16 3.93 -2.72
N LEU A 375 5.56 2.71 -3.07
CA LEU A 375 6.95 2.27 -2.97
C LEU A 375 7.51 1.88 -4.34
N HIS A 376 8.53 2.62 -4.77
CA HIS A 376 9.29 2.31 -5.96
C HIS A 376 10.63 1.67 -5.58
N TYR A 377 10.88 0.49 -6.14
CA TYR A 377 12.10 -0.27 -5.92
C TYR A 377 12.91 -0.32 -7.22
N ASN A 378 14.20 0.02 -7.12
CA ASN A 378 15.11 0.03 -8.27
C ASN A 378 16.30 -0.90 -8.01
N PHE A 379 16.67 -1.69 -9.02
CA PHE A 379 17.76 -2.65 -8.98
C PHE A 379 18.75 -2.39 -10.12
N PRO A 380 19.62 -1.37 -9.99
CA PRO A 380 20.56 -1.03 -11.04
C PRO A 380 21.61 -2.13 -11.25
N PRO A 381 22.15 -2.30 -12.48
CA PRO A 381 23.12 -3.35 -12.79
C PRO A 381 24.40 -3.34 -11.92
N PHE A 382 24.84 -2.16 -11.51
CA PHE A 382 26.03 -2.03 -10.67
C PHE A 382 25.85 -2.66 -9.28
N SER A 383 24.61 -2.87 -8.82
CA SER A 383 24.34 -3.49 -7.51
C SER A 383 24.80 -4.94 -7.42
N THR A 384 24.96 -5.61 -8.56
CA THR A 384 25.56 -6.95 -8.68
C THR A 384 26.90 -6.93 -9.44
N GLY A 385 27.42 -5.74 -9.78
CA GLY A 385 28.65 -5.60 -10.56
C GLY A 385 28.51 -5.97 -12.04
N GLU A 386 27.29 -5.99 -12.58
CA GLU A 386 27.01 -6.41 -13.96
C GLU A 386 26.82 -5.22 -14.92
N VAL A 387 27.02 -5.47 -16.22
CA VAL A 387 26.70 -4.52 -17.29
C VAL A 387 25.49 -5.05 -18.07
N ARG A 388 24.35 -4.38 -17.96
CA ARG A 388 23.13 -4.68 -18.76
C ARG A 388 22.40 -3.39 -19.15
N PRO A 389 21.71 -3.37 -20.30
CA PRO A 389 20.98 -2.18 -20.74
C PRO A 389 19.76 -1.88 -19.86
N MET A 390 19.56 -0.61 -19.50
CA MET A 390 18.38 -0.15 -18.78
C MET A 390 17.18 -0.02 -19.75
N ARG A 391 16.19 -0.91 -19.63
CA ARG A 391 14.99 -0.95 -20.51
C ARG A 391 13.68 -0.64 -19.78
N GLY A 392 13.76 0.07 -18.66
CA GLY A 392 12.64 0.34 -17.74
C GLY A 392 12.58 -0.65 -16.57
N THR A 393 11.57 -0.48 -15.72
CA THR A 393 11.38 -1.30 -14.52
C THR A 393 11.00 -2.73 -14.88
N SER A 394 11.77 -3.69 -14.36
CA SER A 394 11.53 -5.11 -14.58
C SER A 394 10.38 -5.65 -13.73
N ARG A 395 9.83 -6.80 -14.11
CA ARG A 395 8.80 -7.50 -13.32
C ARG A 395 9.28 -7.78 -11.89
N ARG A 396 10.55 -8.15 -11.71
CA ARG A 396 11.13 -8.44 -10.40
C ARG A 396 11.19 -7.19 -9.52
N GLU A 397 11.54 -6.04 -10.09
CA GLU A 397 11.56 -4.77 -9.37
C GLU A 397 10.16 -4.38 -8.88
N ILE A 398 9.13 -4.51 -9.73
CA ILE A 398 7.74 -4.28 -9.34
C ILE A 398 7.30 -5.25 -8.24
N GLY A 399 7.65 -6.55 -8.37
CA GLY A 399 7.34 -7.56 -7.37
C GLY A 399 7.99 -7.31 -6.01
N HIS A 400 9.27 -6.96 -5.99
CA HIS A 400 9.98 -6.62 -4.76
C HIS A 400 9.45 -5.31 -4.14
N GLY A 401 9.12 -4.32 -4.98
CA GLY A 401 8.49 -3.09 -4.55
C GLY A 401 7.16 -3.34 -3.86
N ASN A 402 6.26 -4.11 -4.48
CA ASN A 402 4.97 -4.47 -3.89
C ASN A 402 5.10 -5.25 -2.57
N LEU A 403 6.06 -6.18 -2.48
CA LEU A 403 6.34 -6.89 -1.23
C LEU A 403 6.73 -5.94 -0.10
N ALA A 404 7.64 -5.00 -0.38
CA ALA A 404 8.08 -4.03 0.61
C ALA A 404 6.98 -3.00 0.94
N GLU A 405 6.18 -2.62 -0.06
CA GLU A 405 5.05 -1.71 0.11
C GLU A 405 4.01 -2.31 1.06
N ARG A 406 3.56 -3.54 0.80
CA ARG A 406 2.59 -4.25 1.65
C ARG A 406 3.09 -4.36 3.10
N ALA A 407 4.38 -4.64 3.28
CA ALA A 407 4.98 -4.75 4.61
C ALA A 407 4.88 -3.45 5.42
N LEU A 408 5.10 -2.30 4.78
CA LEU A 408 5.09 -0.98 5.43
C LEU A 408 3.70 -0.36 5.51
N GLN A 409 2.82 -0.64 4.54
CA GLN A 409 1.48 -0.07 4.48
C GLN A 409 0.65 -0.39 5.73
N SER A 410 0.79 -1.61 6.25
CA SER A 410 0.06 -2.10 7.43
C SER A 410 0.32 -1.31 8.72
N VAL A 411 1.42 -0.56 8.82
CA VAL A 411 1.77 0.22 10.01
C VAL A 411 1.56 1.72 9.84
N LEU A 412 1.11 2.16 8.66
CA LEU A 412 0.85 3.57 8.41
C LEU A 412 -0.34 4.07 9.24
N PRO A 413 -0.32 5.36 9.63
CA PRO A 413 -1.50 6.00 10.20
C PRO A 413 -2.62 6.12 9.15
N PRO A 414 -3.89 6.24 9.58
CA PRO A 414 -4.98 6.64 8.71
C PRO A 414 -4.68 7.97 8.00
N PHE A 415 -5.22 8.13 6.79
CA PHE A 415 -4.96 9.32 5.99
C PHE A 415 -5.52 10.59 6.65
N GLU A 416 -6.61 10.47 7.42
CA GLU A 416 -7.21 11.58 8.17
C GLU A 416 -6.31 12.08 9.30
N GLU A 417 -5.49 11.19 9.89
CA GLU A 417 -4.54 11.53 10.96
C GLU A 417 -3.21 12.06 10.39
N PHE A 418 -2.81 11.57 9.22
CA PHE A 418 -1.60 12.00 8.54
C PHE A 418 -1.88 12.22 7.04
N PRO A 419 -2.41 13.40 6.65
CA PRO A 419 -2.97 13.66 5.32
C PRO A 419 -1.90 13.93 4.26
N TYR A 420 -0.90 13.06 4.19
CA TYR A 420 0.23 13.13 3.29
C TYR A 420 0.20 11.98 2.29
N THR A 421 0.46 12.33 1.04
CA THR A 421 0.90 11.34 0.07
C THR A 421 2.34 10.96 0.39
N ILE A 422 2.63 9.68 0.51
CA ILE A 422 3.96 9.18 0.88
C ILE A 422 4.52 8.39 -0.30
N ARG A 423 5.66 8.85 -0.81
CA ARG A 423 6.45 8.13 -1.81
C ARG A 423 7.76 7.65 -1.18
N ILE A 424 7.97 6.35 -1.24
CA ILE A 424 9.24 5.69 -0.90
C ILE A 424 9.96 5.34 -2.20
N VAL A 425 11.25 5.64 -2.28
CA VAL A 425 12.14 5.12 -3.32
C VAL A 425 13.25 4.35 -2.64
N SER A 426 13.41 3.07 -2.98
CA SER A 426 14.51 2.23 -2.54
C SER A 426 15.43 1.92 -3.71
N ASP A 427 16.61 2.52 -3.70
CA ASP A 427 17.69 2.22 -4.64
C ASP A 427 18.63 1.19 -4.04
N VAL A 428 18.70 0.02 -4.65
CA VAL A 428 19.62 -1.04 -4.21
C VAL A 428 21.02 -0.74 -4.73
N LEU A 429 21.95 -0.51 -3.81
CA LEU A 429 23.33 -0.14 -4.15
C LEU A 429 24.26 -1.36 -4.19
N GLU A 430 23.97 -2.37 -3.36
CA GLU A 430 24.64 -3.67 -3.32
C GLU A 430 23.60 -4.76 -3.09
N SER A 431 23.78 -5.93 -3.70
CA SER A 431 22.86 -7.06 -3.49
C SER A 431 23.59 -8.40 -3.47
N ASN A 432 23.62 -9.02 -2.30
CA ASN A 432 24.04 -10.41 -2.12
C ASN A 432 23.11 -11.16 -1.14
N GLY A 433 21.82 -10.85 -1.16
CA GLY A 433 20.82 -11.54 -0.34
C GLY A 433 19.67 -10.61 0.05
N SER A 434 18.47 -10.93 -0.44
CA SER A 434 17.21 -10.24 -0.18
C SER A 434 17.27 -8.72 0.01
N SER A 435 17.54 -8.02 -1.08
CA SER A 435 17.43 -6.57 -1.15
C SER A 435 16.01 -6.05 -0.90
N SER A 436 14.97 -6.84 -1.16
CA SER A 436 13.58 -6.47 -0.82
C SER A 436 13.37 -6.31 0.69
N MET A 437 13.96 -7.17 1.51
CA MET A 437 13.88 -7.05 2.97
C MET A 437 14.75 -5.89 3.49
N ALA A 438 15.87 -5.60 2.84
CA ALA A 438 16.64 -4.38 3.12
C ALA A 438 15.82 -3.11 2.80
N SER A 439 15.02 -3.11 1.73
CA SER A 439 14.10 -2.02 1.40
C SER A 439 13.02 -1.81 2.46
N VAL A 440 12.49 -2.89 3.06
CA VAL A 440 11.55 -2.79 4.19
C VAL A 440 12.21 -2.11 5.37
N CYS A 441 13.37 -2.61 5.81
CA CYS A 441 14.08 -2.02 6.96
C CYS A 441 14.47 -0.56 6.71
N GLY A 442 15.04 -0.26 5.55
CA GLY A 442 15.41 1.10 5.15
C GLY A 442 14.19 2.01 5.01
N GLY A 443 13.07 1.52 4.47
CA GLY A 443 11.80 2.25 4.40
C GLY A 443 11.22 2.57 5.77
N SER A 444 11.24 1.62 6.70
CA SER A 444 10.82 1.85 8.09
C SER A 444 11.64 2.95 8.76
N LEU A 445 12.97 2.91 8.63
CA LEU A 445 13.87 3.92 9.21
C LEU A 445 13.70 5.29 8.54
N ALA A 446 13.54 5.32 7.22
CA ALA A 446 13.36 6.56 6.49
C ALA A 446 12.00 7.20 6.79
N LEU A 447 10.95 6.41 7.07
CA LEU A 447 9.66 6.90 7.57
C LEU A 447 9.80 7.51 8.97
N PHE A 448 10.54 6.86 9.87
CA PHE A 448 10.86 7.44 11.18
C PHE A 448 11.64 8.76 11.05
N ASP A 449 12.66 8.79 10.19
CA ASP A 449 13.46 9.99 9.92
C ASP A 449 12.61 11.12 9.32
N ALA A 450 11.61 10.79 8.49
CA ALA A 450 10.67 11.75 7.94
C ALA A 450 9.64 12.28 8.96
N GLY A 451 9.57 11.71 10.16
CA GLY A 451 8.57 12.05 11.18
C GLY A 451 7.18 11.50 10.89
N VAL A 452 7.07 10.45 10.07
CA VAL A 452 5.78 9.77 9.82
C VAL A 452 5.39 8.95 11.05
N PRO A 453 4.20 9.16 11.64
CA PRO A 453 3.80 8.49 12.88
C PRO A 453 3.29 7.07 12.61
N ILE A 454 4.17 6.18 12.14
CA ILE A 454 3.84 4.76 11.95
C ILE A 454 3.75 4.05 13.30
N ARG A 455 2.89 3.01 13.39
CA ARG A 455 2.58 2.30 14.65
C ARG A 455 3.79 1.62 15.29
N GLY A 456 4.78 1.21 14.49
CA GLY A 456 6.00 0.58 14.95
C GLY A 456 7.00 0.37 13.82
N ALA A 457 8.25 0.09 14.17
CA ALA A 457 9.27 -0.26 13.18
C ALA A 457 8.97 -1.63 12.54
N VAL A 458 9.21 -1.74 11.23
CA VAL A 458 9.03 -2.99 10.47
C VAL A 458 10.38 -3.46 9.97
N ALA A 459 10.74 -4.70 10.29
CA ALA A 459 11.94 -5.34 9.76
C ALA A 459 11.58 -6.54 8.89
N GLY A 460 12.42 -6.81 7.90
CA GLY A 460 12.32 -7.96 7.02
C GLY A 460 13.50 -8.91 7.16
N VAL A 461 13.24 -10.21 7.15
CA VAL A 461 14.26 -11.27 7.09
C VAL A 461 13.98 -12.20 5.92
N ALA A 462 15.04 -12.66 5.27
CA ALA A 462 14.97 -13.70 4.25
C ALA A 462 15.54 -14.99 4.79
N MET A 463 14.85 -16.07 4.52
CA MET A 463 15.06 -17.37 5.10
C MET A 463 15.17 -18.39 3.97
N GLY A 464 15.93 -19.46 4.20
CA GLY A 464 16.04 -20.56 3.26
C GLY A 464 16.00 -21.90 3.96
N LEU A 465 15.81 -22.95 3.16
CA LEU A 465 15.85 -24.32 3.62
C LEU A 465 16.71 -25.16 2.67
N ILE A 466 17.55 -26.01 3.23
CA ILE A 466 18.22 -27.09 2.51
C ILE A 466 17.72 -28.40 3.12
N LYS A 467 17.28 -29.35 2.30
CA LYS A 467 16.74 -30.65 2.71
C LYS A 467 17.28 -31.78 1.82
N GLU A 468 17.79 -32.83 2.45
CA GLU A 468 18.21 -34.07 1.79
C GLU A 468 17.70 -35.28 2.57
N GLY A 469 16.75 -36.02 1.98
CA GLY A 469 16.04 -37.07 2.71
C GLY A 469 15.36 -36.48 3.94
N ASP A 470 15.67 -37.02 5.13
CA ASP A 470 15.14 -36.54 6.40
C ASP A 470 15.99 -35.43 7.05
N ARG A 471 17.20 -35.17 6.54
CA ARG A 471 18.09 -34.13 7.07
C ARG A 471 17.71 -32.78 6.48
N TYR A 472 17.66 -31.74 7.30
CA TYR A 472 17.43 -30.38 6.82
C TYR A 472 18.16 -29.32 7.67
N ALA A 473 18.32 -28.13 7.10
CA ALA A 473 18.83 -26.94 7.77
C ALA A 473 18.04 -25.70 7.34
N ILE A 474 17.51 -24.96 8.32
CA ILE A 474 16.86 -23.66 8.11
C ILE A 474 17.91 -22.56 8.25
N LEU A 475 17.99 -21.70 7.24
CA LEU A 475 18.99 -20.64 7.13
C LEU A 475 18.35 -19.27 7.33
N THR A 476 18.87 -18.48 8.26
CA THR A 476 18.48 -17.10 8.53
C THR A 476 19.36 -16.13 7.73
N ASP A 477 18.75 -15.12 7.12
CA ASP A 477 19.42 -14.08 6.33
C ASP A 477 20.29 -14.71 5.22
N ILE A 478 19.63 -15.37 4.28
CA ILE A 478 20.26 -16.09 3.18
C ILE A 478 21.00 -15.17 2.21
N LEU A 479 22.11 -15.69 1.68
CA LEU A 479 22.88 -15.11 0.59
C LEU A 479 22.24 -15.44 -0.76
N GLY A 480 22.63 -14.70 -1.81
CA GLY A 480 22.19 -15.01 -3.17
C GLY A 480 22.57 -16.42 -3.62
N THR A 481 23.75 -16.90 -3.23
CA THR A 481 24.18 -18.29 -3.49
C THR A 481 23.29 -19.28 -2.75
N GLU A 482 22.96 -19.03 -1.48
CA GLU A 482 22.13 -19.96 -0.69
C GLU A 482 20.68 -20.03 -1.16
N ASP A 483 20.14 -18.94 -1.72
CA ASP A 483 18.83 -18.91 -2.39
C ASP A 483 18.81 -19.81 -3.64
N HIS A 484 19.89 -19.76 -4.44
CA HIS A 484 20.06 -20.64 -5.59
C HIS A 484 20.18 -22.11 -5.17
N LEU A 485 20.87 -22.38 -4.05
CA LEU A 485 21.08 -23.72 -3.53
C LEU A 485 19.87 -24.28 -2.76
N GLY A 486 19.01 -23.41 -2.20
CA GLY A 486 17.94 -23.78 -1.30
C GLY A 486 16.71 -24.37 -1.99
N ASP A 487 16.03 -25.24 -1.26
CA ASP A 487 14.80 -25.95 -1.65
C ASP A 487 13.53 -25.15 -1.32
N MET A 488 13.65 -24.18 -0.42
CA MET A 488 12.61 -23.19 -0.12
C MET A 488 13.31 -21.86 0.15
N ASP A 489 12.77 -20.78 -0.40
CA ASP A 489 13.09 -19.42 0.00
C ASP A 489 11.83 -18.74 0.52
N PHE A 490 11.92 -18.11 1.68
CA PHE A 490 10.81 -17.29 2.15
C PHE A 490 11.27 -16.02 2.86
N LYS A 491 10.39 -15.03 2.81
CA LYS A 491 10.63 -13.67 3.26
C LYS A 491 9.51 -13.32 4.20
N VAL A 492 9.86 -12.86 5.39
CA VAL A 492 8.90 -12.45 6.42
C VAL A 492 9.28 -11.04 6.85
N ALA A 493 8.29 -10.15 6.78
CA ALA A 493 8.39 -8.80 7.31
C ALA A 493 7.32 -8.59 8.39
N GLY A 494 7.64 -7.78 9.38
CA GLY A 494 6.73 -7.53 10.49
C GLY A 494 7.30 -6.62 11.57
N THR A 495 6.46 -6.31 12.53
CA THR A 495 6.81 -5.60 13.76
C THR A 495 7.18 -6.62 14.86
N GLU A 496 7.36 -6.13 16.09
CA GLU A 496 7.43 -6.97 17.29
C GLU A 496 6.12 -7.71 17.59
N ASN A 497 4.97 -7.17 17.15
CA ASN A 497 3.64 -7.70 17.45
C ASN A 497 3.21 -8.80 16.46
N GLY A 498 3.70 -8.77 15.23
CA GLY A 498 3.34 -9.79 14.25
C GLY A 498 3.86 -9.51 12.84
N ILE A 499 3.44 -10.36 11.92
CA ILE A 499 3.77 -10.34 10.50
C ILE A 499 2.91 -9.30 9.80
N THR A 500 3.57 -8.51 8.95
CA THR A 500 2.92 -7.54 8.07
C THR A 500 2.96 -7.97 6.61
N SER A 501 3.95 -8.78 6.22
CA SER A 501 4.00 -9.38 4.89
C SER A 501 4.80 -10.68 4.87
N ILE A 502 4.37 -11.60 4.01
CA ILE A 502 4.99 -12.89 3.82
C ILE A 502 5.07 -13.23 2.33
N GLN A 503 6.17 -13.85 1.92
CA GLN A 503 6.33 -14.44 0.60
C GLN A 503 7.13 -15.73 0.74
N MET A 504 6.60 -16.84 0.23
CA MET A 504 7.26 -18.15 0.22
C MET A 504 7.27 -18.70 -1.20
N ASP A 505 8.41 -19.26 -1.61
CA ASP A 505 8.59 -20.05 -2.82
C ASP A 505 9.20 -21.40 -2.42
N ILE A 506 8.51 -22.48 -2.76
CA ILE A 506 8.89 -23.85 -2.42
C ILE A 506 9.21 -24.57 -3.72
N LYS A 507 10.41 -25.14 -3.82
CA LYS A 507 10.91 -25.84 -5.01
C LYS A 507 10.80 -27.37 -4.89
N ILE A 508 10.53 -27.89 -3.70
CA ILE A 508 10.45 -29.33 -3.43
C ILE A 508 9.08 -29.72 -2.88
N GLU A 509 8.70 -30.98 -3.08
CA GLU A 509 7.51 -31.55 -2.47
C GLU A 509 7.78 -31.99 -1.02
N GLY A 510 6.72 -32.04 -0.21
CA GLY A 510 6.75 -32.73 1.09
C GLY A 510 7.29 -31.90 2.26
N LEU A 511 7.10 -30.59 2.26
CA LEU A 511 7.33 -29.74 3.44
C LEU A 511 6.23 -29.97 4.48
N SER A 512 6.60 -30.48 5.66
CA SER A 512 5.65 -30.66 6.76
C SER A 512 5.24 -29.31 7.37
N LEU A 513 4.03 -29.26 7.93
CA LEU A 513 3.55 -28.09 8.69
C LEU A 513 4.46 -27.80 9.90
N GLU A 514 5.04 -28.83 10.51
CA GLU A 514 5.98 -28.70 11.63
C GLU A 514 7.27 -27.99 11.20
N LEU A 515 7.82 -28.33 10.03
CA LEU A 515 9.00 -27.68 9.48
C LEU A 515 8.72 -26.22 9.09
N MET A 516 7.55 -25.94 8.53
CA MET A 516 7.14 -24.56 8.27
C MET A 516 7.01 -23.75 9.57
N LYS A 517 6.48 -24.36 10.63
CA LYS A 517 6.41 -23.72 11.95
C LYS A 517 7.79 -23.38 12.50
N GLU A 518 8.70 -24.35 12.50
CA GLU A 518 10.09 -24.11 12.96
C GLU A 518 10.76 -23.00 12.15
N ALA A 519 10.53 -22.97 10.84
CA ALA A 519 11.06 -21.94 9.97
C ALA A 519 10.49 -20.55 10.30
N MET A 520 9.19 -20.44 10.55
CA MET A 520 8.56 -19.17 10.95
C MET A 520 9.04 -18.68 12.32
N ASP A 521 9.21 -19.59 13.29
CA ASP A 521 9.77 -19.25 14.61
C ASP A 521 11.22 -18.73 14.48
N GLN A 522 12.06 -19.39 13.69
CA GLN A 522 13.42 -18.91 13.42
C GLN A 522 13.44 -17.59 12.63
N ALA A 523 12.47 -17.37 11.74
CA ALA A 523 12.30 -16.09 11.05
C ALA A 523 11.94 -14.96 12.03
N ARG A 524 11.08 -15.25 13.01
CA ARG A 524 10.75 -14.29 14.08
C ARG A 524 12.00 -13.92 14.89
N GLU A 525 12.83 -14.90 15.28
CA GLU A 525 14.12 -14.63 15.96
C GLU A 525 15.00 -13.66 15.14
N GLY A 526 15.16 -13.94 13.84
CA GLY A 526 15.92 -13.08 12.92
C GLY A 526 15.32 -11.68 12.78
N ARG A 527 13.99 -11.58 12.67
CA ARG A 527 13.26 -10.31 12.60
C ARG A 527 13.47 -9.47 13.86
N MET A 528 13.36 -10.07 15.05
CA MET A 528 13.56 -9.38 16.33
C MET A 528 14.99 -8.87 16.49
N HIS A 529 15.98 -9.66 16.06
CA HIS A 529 17.37 -9.21 16.06
C HIS A 529 17.58 -7.96 15.18
N ILE A 530 17.02 -7.96 13.96
CA ILE A 530 17.14 -6.82 13.03
C ILE A 530 16.43 -5.58 13.57
N LEU A 531 15.22 -5.72 14.15
CA LEU A 531 14.53 -4.63 14.83
C LEU A 531 15.37 -4.05 15.97
N GLY A 532 16.03 -4.92 16.74
CA GLY A 532 16.95 -4.52 17.80
C GLY A 532 18.11 -3.66 17.28
N GLU A 533 18.72 -4.01 16.15
CA GLU A 533 19.76 -3.17 15.52
C GLU A 533 19.19 -1.84 14.99
N MET A 534 17.99 -1.86 14.40
CA MET A 534 17.32 -0.64 13.92
C MET A 534 17.03 0.35 15.06
N HIS A 535 16.53 -0.14 16.20
CA HIS A 535 16.22 0.68 17.37
C HIS A 535 17.45 1.36 18.00
N LYS A 536 18.65 0.77 17.85
CA LYS A 536 19.89 1.42 18.31
C LYS A 536 20.19 2.71 17.56
N THR A 537 19.78 2.80 16.29
CA THR A 537 19.99 3.99 15.46
C THR A 537 18.82 4.98 15.59
N LEU A 538 17.58 4.50 15.44
CA LEU A 538 16.39 5.35 15.49
C LEU A 538 15.22 4.58 16.12
N ALA A 539 14.97 4.83 17.41
CA ALA A 539 13.99 4.07 18.19
C ALA A 539 12.53 4.47 17.93
N ALA A 540 12.28 5.69 17.44
CA ALA A 540 10.94 6.22 17.21
C ALA A 540 10.97 7.25 16.06
N PRO A 541 9.80 7.57 15.46
CA PRO A 541 9.69 8.68 14.51
C PRO A 541 10.17 10.00 15.13
N ARG A 542 10.75 10.88 14.29
CA ARG A 542 11.07 12.25 14.71
C ARG A 542 9.78 13.00 15.10
N SER A 543 9.90 13.89 16.08
CA SER A 543 8.78 14.74 16.54
C SER A 543 8.30 15.72 15.48
N ASP A 544 9.19 16.12 14.58
CA ASP A 544 8.95 17.13 13.57
C ASP A 544 9.24 16.60 12.19
N LEU A 545 8.38 16.96 11.23
CA LEU A 545 8.64 16.74 9.81
C LEU A 545 9.83 17.58 9.34
N SER A 546 10.53 17.09 8.31
CA SER A 546 11.60 17.83 7.65
C SER A 546 11.17 19.26 7.29
N MET A 547 12.11 20.21 7.40
CA MET A 547 11.88 21.61 7.00
C MET A 547 11.59 21.77 5.50
N TYR A 548 11.91 20.76 4.70
CA TYR A 548 11.63 20.72 3.26
C TYR A 548 10.29 20.05 2.93
N ALA A 549 9.71 19.33 3.89
CA ALA A 549 8.40 18.73 3.71
C ALA A 549 7.30 19.81 3.71
N PRO A 550 6.24 19.64 2.89
CA PRO A 550 5.08 20.50 2.99
C PRO A 550 4.46 20.37 4.38
N ARG A 551 4.10 21.49 5.00
CA ARG A 551 3.29 21.51 6.21
C ARG A 551 1.83 21.65 5.78
N ILE A 552 0.99 20.73 6.23
CA ILE A 552 -0.44 20.71 5.96
C ILE A 552 -1.18 21.19 7.20
N VAL A 553 -2.00 22.21 7.05
CA VAL A 553 -2.88 22.72 8.09
C VAL A 553 -4.30 22.71 7.56
N THR A 554 -5.21 22.16 8.35
CA THR A 554 -6.64 22.18 8.06
C THR A 554 -7.32 23.27 8.90
N MET A 555 -8.36 23.88 8.33
CA MET A 555 -9.29 24.74 9.06
C MET A 555 -10.69 24.54 8.52
N THR A 556 -11.69 24.68 9.38
CA THR A 556 -13.09 24.60 8.98
C THR A 556 -13.65 26.01 8.77
N ILE A 557 -14.32 26.22 7.64
CA ILE A 557 -15.06 27.43 7.31
C ILE A 557 -16.56 27.10 7.20
N ASN A 558 -17.41 28.12 7.24
CA ASN A 558 -18.83 27.94 6.97
C ASN A 558 -19.03 27.46 5.50
N PRO A 559 -19.74 26.35 5.25
CA PRO A 559 -20.02 25.85 3.89
C PRO A 559 -20.61 26.90 2.94
N GLU A 560 -21.40 27.85 3.45
CA GLU A 560 -21.96 28.93 2.63
C GLU A 560 -20.88 29.87 2.04
N LYS A 561 -19.69 29.91 2.65
CA LYS A 561 -18.56 30.76 2.25
C LYS A 561 -17.59 30.08 1.28
N ILE A 562 -17.78 28.79 0.97
CA ILE A 562 -16.96 28.07 -0.01
C ILE A 562 -16.96 28.82 -1.36
N GLY A 563 -18.11 29.32 -1.80
CA GLY A 563 -18.25 30.07 -3.04
C GLY A 563 -17.43 31.37 -3.08
N GLU A 564 -17.30 32.06 -1.94
CA GLU A 564 -16.51 33.28 -1.81
C GLU A 564 -15.00 32.98 -1.82
N LEU A 565 -14.59 31.91 -1.11
CA LEU A 565 -13.20 31.46 -1.08
C LEU A 565 -12.71 30.99 -2.46
N ILE A 566 -13.52 30.21 -3.19
CA ILE A 566 -13.19 29.79 -4.55
C ILE A 566 -13.22 31.03 -5.47
N GLY A 567 -14.26 31.85 -5.35
CA GLY A 567 -14.50 33.01 -6.20
C GLY A 567 -14.90 32.64 -7.64
N PRO A 568 -15.27 33.63 -8.46
CA PRO A 568 -15.72 33.37 -9.84
C PRO A 568 -14.60 32.71 -10.66
N LYS A 569 -14.90 31.53 -11.22
CA LYS A 569 -13.96 30.67 -11.97
C LYS A 569 -12.69 30.27 -11.17
N GLY A 570 -12.75 30.25 -9.84
CA GLY A 570 -11.60 29.90 -9.00
C GLY A 570 -10.57 31.02 -8.86
N LYS A 571 -10.92 32.28 -9.20
CA LYS A 571 -9.97 33.40 -9.21
C LYS A 571 -9.41 33.71 -7.82
N THR A 572 -10.24 33.66 -6.77
CA THR A 572 -9.82 34.04 -5.41
C THR A 572 -8.86 33.01 -4.85
N ILE A 573 -9.23 31.72 -4.88
CA ILE A 573 -8.37 30.63 -4.41
C ILE A 573 -7.06 30.55 -5.19
N ARG A 574 -7.08 30.76 -6.52
CA ARG A 574 -5.85 30.82 -7.32
C ARG A 574 -4.99 32.03 -6.97
N GLY A 575 -5.60 33.20 -6.72
CA GLY A 575 -4.87 34.40 -6.30
C GLY A 575 -4.13 34.19 -4.97
N ILE A 576 -4.78 33.56 -3.98
CA ILE A 576 -4.14 33.21 -2.70
C ILE A 576 -2.97 32.25 -2.93
N GLN A 577 -3.15 31.21 -3.76
CA GLN A 577 -2.10 30.24 -4.07
C GLN A 577 -0.91 30.89 -4.81
N GLU A 578 -1.17 31.77 -5.79
CA GLU A 578 -0.14 32.50 -6.53
C GLU A 578 0.65 33.48 -5.65
N GLU A 579 -0.02 34.18 -4.72
CA GLU A 579 0.62 35.17 -3.84
C GLU A 579 1.45 34.53 -2.72
N THR A 580 0.94 33.43 -2.15
CA THR A 580 1.56 32.78 -1.00
C THR A 580 2.50 31.64 -1.38
N GLY A 581 2.31 31.04 -2.56
CA GLY A 581 2.95 29.79 -2.96
C GLY A 581 2.41 28.56 -2.22
N ALA A 582 1.37 28.71 -1.40
CA ALA A 582 0.68 27.60 -0.76
C ALA A 582 -0.30 26.95 -1.74
N GLU A 583 -0.59 25.67 -1.52
CA GLU A 583 -1.66 24.94 -2.20
C GLU A 583 -2.90 24.93 -1.30
N LEU A 584 -4.06 25.24 -1.87
CA LEU A 584 -5.33 25.30 -1.15
C LEU A 584 -6.35 24.36 -1.79
N THR A 585 -6.92 23.48 -0.99
CA THR A 585 -8.06 22.65 -1.36
C THR A 585 -9.20 22.86 -0.37
N VAL A 586 -10.43 22.85 -0.86
CA VAL A 586 -11.64 22.99 -0.04
C VAL A 586 -12.64 21.92 -0.46
N ASP A 587 -13.21 21.22 0.53
CA ASP A 587 -14.27 20.25 0.29
C ASP A 587 -15.68 20.83 0.52
N ASP A 588 -16.70 20.05 0.17
CA ASP A 588 -18.11 20.47 0.31
C ASP A 588 -18.56 20.62 1.78
N SER A 589 -17.78 20.12 2.74
CA SER A 589 -18.04 20.27 4.17
C SER A 589 -17.51 21.59 4.75
N GLY A 590 -16.74 22.35 3.96
CA GLY A 590 -16.07 23.56 4.40
C GLY A 590 -14.71 23.29 5.06
N LEU A 591 -14.13 22.09 4.91
CA LEU A 591 -12.76 21.82 5.34
C LEU A 591 -11.80 22.38 4.30
N VAL A 592 -11.02 23.38 4.69
CA VAL A 592 -9.95 23.96 3.88
C VAL A 592 -8.62 23.36 4.32
N THR A 593 -7.93 22.72 3.38
CA THR A 593 -6.57 22.18 3.57
C THR A 593 -5.57 23.09 2.87
N ILE A 594 -4.63 23.62 3.66
CA ILE A 594 -3.56 24.52 3.21
C ILE A 594 -2.23 23.78 3.33
N ALA A 595 -1.53 23.59 2.22
CA ALA A 595 -0.22 22.97 2.18
C ALA A 595 0.85 23.95 1.70
N ALA A 596 1.95 24.12 2.43
CA ALA A 596 3.05 24.96 1.97
C ALA A 596 4.42 24.47 2.46
N VAL A 597 5.46 24.76 1.69
CA VAL A 597 6.86 24.54 2.12
C VAL A 597 7.32 25.79 2.87
N GLY A 598 7.45 25.69 4.19
CA GLY A 598 7.85 26.79 5.07
C GLY A 598 6.69 27.47 5.81
N GLY A 599 6.91 27.80 7.08
CA GLY A 599 5.86 28.29 7.99
C GLY A 599 5.27 29.65 7.60
N GLU A 600 6.07 30.55 7.01
CA GLU A 600 5.59 31.90 6.63
C GLU A 600 4.60 31.87 5.45
N ALA A 601 4.80 30.99 4.48
CA ALA A 601 3.87 30.83 3.36
C ALA A 601 2.53 30.28 3.83
N MET A 602 2.58 29.27 4.72
CA MET A 602 1.40 28.66 5.32
C MET A 602 0.58 29.67 6.13
N GLU A 603 1.22 30.39 7.06
CA GLU A 603 0.49 31.31 7.94
C GLU A 603 -0.13 32.48 7.17
N ARG A 604 0.57 32.99 6.14
CA ARG A 604 0.00 34.01 5.23
C ARG A 604 -1.22 33.49 4.48
N ALA A 605 -1.14 32.27 3.92
CA ALA A 605 -2.28 31.66 3.24
C ALA A 605 -3.47 31.46 4.19
N ARG A 606 -3.20 30.98 5.41
CA ARG A 606 -4.21 30.84 6.45
C ARG A 606 -4.87 32.17 6.81
N GLN A 607 -4.11 33.25 6.96
CA GLN A 607 -4.65 34.58 7.23
C GLN A 607 -5.49 35.11 6.08
N MET A 608 -5.08 34.88 4.82
CA MET A 608 -5.87 35.28 3.65
C MET A 608 -7.18 34.50 3.55
N VAL A 609 -7.17 33.19 3.82
CA VAL A 609 -8.39 32.37 3.88
C VAL A 609 -9.31 32.88 4.98
N GLN A 610 -8.78 33.11 6.19
CA GLN A 610 -9.55 33.66 7.30
C GLN A 610 -10.11 35.04 6.98
N ALA A 611 -9.36 35.91 6.30
CA ALA A 611 -9.85 37.24 5.92
C ALA A 611 -11.02 37.17 4.92
N VAL A 612 -11.01 36.21 4.00
CA VAL A 612 -12.10 36.00 3.02
C VAL A 612 -13.31 35.33 3.67
N THR A 613 -13.08 34.44 4.64
CA THR A 613 -14.12 33.61 5.27
C THR A 613 -14.56 34.12 6.64
N ALA A 614 -14.01 35.25 7.08
CA ALA A 614 -14.32 35.86 8.37
C ALA A 614 -15.80 36.18 8.46
N GLU A 615 -16.42 35.70 9.54
CA GLU A 615 -17.78 36.10 9.88
C GLU A 615 -17.77 37.28 10.85
N PRO A 616 -18.67 38.25 10.67
CA PRO A 616 -18.78 39.37 11.59
C PRO A 616 -19.39 38.87 12.90
N VAL A 617 -18.64 39.02 14.00
CA VAL A 617 -19.01 38.60 15.35
C VAL A 617 -19.90 39.68 15.98
N ILE A 618 -21.08 39.25 16.46
CA ILE A 618 -22.03 40.15 17.14
C ILE A 618 -21.36 40.70 18.41
N GLY A 619 -21.39 42.02 18.57
CA GLY A 619 -20.80 42.75 19.69
C GLY A 619 -19.38 43.27 19.44
N GLU A 620 -18.73 42.89 18.34
CA GLU A 620 -17.40 43.39 17.98
C GLU A 620 -17.47 44.76 17.27
N THR A 621 -16.37 45.52 17.34
CA THR A 621 -16.24 46.85 16.74
C THR A 621 -15.40 46.77 15.48
N TYR A 622 -15.94 47.22 14.36
CA TYR A 622 -15.28 47.23 13.05
C TYR A 622 -15.02 48.66 12.58
N GLU A 623 -13.90 48.87 11.89
CA GLU A 623 -13.65 50.09 11.11
C GLU A 623 -14.09 49.85 9.66
N GLY A 624 -15.21 50.44 9.28
CA GLY A 624 -15.80 50.24 7.96
C GLY A 624 -15.86 51.51 7.12
N THR A 625 -15.99 51.36 5.81
CA THR A 625 -16.14 52.49 4.88
C THR A 625 -17.59 52.63 4.43
N VAL A 626 -18.14 53.85 4.46
CA VAL A 626 -19.51 54.12 4.03
C VAL A 626 -19.61 53.97 2.51
N LYS A 627 -20.35 52.98 2.02
CA LYS A 627 -20.56 52.72 0.58
C LYS A 627 -21.68 53.56 0.00
N SER A 628 -22.77 53.71 0.76
CA SER A 628 -23.93 54.49 0.36
C SER A 628 -24.69 55.01 1.57
N THR A 629 -25.36 56.13 1.38
CA THR A 629 -26.24 56.75 2.37
C THR A 629 -27.67 56.77 1.82
N THR A 630 -28.64 56.57 2.70
CA THR A 630 -30.07 56.62 2.39
C THR A 630 -30.79 57.44 3.47
N ALA A 631 -32.05 57.81 3.21
CA ALA A 631 -32.83 58.61 4.16
C ALA A 631 -33.03 57.94 5.54
N PHE A 632 -32.90 56.62 5.64
CA PHE A 632 -33.11 55.86 6.88
C PHE A 632 -31.83 55.29 7.50
N GLY A 633 -30.67 55.47 6.87
CA GLY A 633 -29.39 54.99 7.41
C GLY A 633 -28.25 54.96 6.39
N ALA A 634 -27.08 54.50 6.83
CA ALA A 634 -25.87 54.37 6.01
C ALA A 634 -25.44 52.90 5.91
N PHE A 635 -25.08 52.47 4.70
CA PHE A 635 -24.48 51.15 4.45
C PHE A 635 -22.97 51.26 4.59
N VAL A 636 -22.43 50.52 5.55
CA VAL A 636 -21.01 50.51 5.89
C VAL A 636 -20.46 49.13 5.57
N GLU A 637 -19.44 49.08 4.72
CA GLU A 637 -18.67 47.86 4.46
C GLU A 637 -17.70 47.65 5.62
N ILE A 638 -17.94 46.61 6.42
CA ILE A 638 -17.15 46.28 7.62
C ILE A 638 -16.05 45.25 7.32
N MET A 639 -16.25 44.44 6.29
CA MET A 639 -15.30 43.48 5.75
C MET A 639 -15.50 43.40 4.23
N PRO A 640 -14.50 42.97 3.44
CA PRO A 640 -14.62 42.89 1.99
C PRO A 640 -15.90 42.14 1.55
N GLY A 641 -16.81 42.83 0.85
CA GLY A 641 -18.07 42.26 0.37
C GLY A 641 -19.18 42.10 1.44
N THR A 642 -18.93 42.48 2.68
CA THR A 642 -19.90 42.40 3.79
C THR A 642 -20.34 43.80 4.23
N GLU A 643 -21.59 44.16 3.88
CA GLU A 643 -22.21 45.43 4.21
C GLU A 643 -23.21 45.29 5.36
N GLY A 644 -23.17 46.22 6.30
CA GLY A 644 -24.18 46.36 7.35
C GLY A 644 -24.84 47.73 7.33
N LEU A 645 -26.07 47.80 7.82
CA LEU A 645 -26.84 49.04 7.89
C LEU A 645 -26.69 49.67 9.27
N VAL A 646 -26.17 50.90 9.31
CA VAL A 646 -26.31 51.79 10.46
C VAL A 646 -27.60 52.57 10.31
N HIS A 647 -28.62 52.26 11.11
CA HIS A 647 -29.88 52.99 11.09
C HIS A 647 -29.69 54.44 11.57
N ILE A 648 -30.49 55.38 11.08
CA ILE A 648 -30.35 56.82 11.39
C ILE A 648 -30.38 57.12 12.91
N SER A 649 -31.09 56.30 13.69
CA SER A 649 -31.16 56.39 15.16
C SER A 649 -29.91 55.90 15.90
N GLU A 650 -29.03 55.17 15.20
CA GLU A 650 -27.82 54.54 15.71
C GLU A 650 -26.53 55.22 15.24
N LEU A 651 -26.64 56.36 14.53
CA LEU A 651 -25.50 57.16 14.05
C LEU A 651 -24.84 58.02 15.15
N LYS A 652 -25.63 58.64 16.05
CA LYS A 652 -25.14 59.49 17.14
C LYS A 652 -26.16 59.63 18.29
N HIS A 653 -25.71 60.11 19.45
CA HIS A 653 -26.62 60.55 20.52
C HIS A 653 -27.21 61.92 20.16
N GLY A 654 -28.53 61.98 19.93
CA GLY A 654 -29.27 63.19 19.51
C GLY A 654 -30.23 62.91 18.34
N ARG A 655 -31.16 63.83 18.05
CA ARG A 655 -32.08 63.68 16.90
C ARG A 655 -31.34 64.03 15.61
N THR A 656 -31.16 63.05 14.74
CA THR A 656 -30.54 63.19 13.42
C THR A 656 -31.66 63.29 12.37
N GLU A 657 -31.74 64.41 11.64
CA GLU A 657 -32.78 64.58 10.60
C GLU A 657 -32.39 63.94 9.26
N LYS A 658 -31.12 64.03 8.86
CA LYS A 658 -30.60 63.34 7.66
C LYS A 658 -29.32 62.56 7.96
N THR A 659 -29.20 61.38 7.35
CA THR A 659 -28.00 60.53 7.42
C THR A 659 -26.75 61.27 6.93
N GLU A 660 -26.89 62.08 5.88
CA GLU A 660 -25.80 62.86 5.26
C GLU A 660 -25.22 63.94 6.19
N ASP A 661 -25.94 64.32 7.26
CA ASP A 661 -25.47 65.29 8.24
C ASP A 661 -24.41 64.70 9.18
N VAL A 662 -24.23 63.37 9.17
CA VAL A 662 -23.35 62.65 10.11
C VAL A 662 -22.29 61.83 9.38
N VAL A 663 -22.61 61.25 8.23
CA VAL A 663 -21.68 60.42 7.45
C VAL A 663 -21.87 60.66 5.95
N SER A 664 -20.77 60.75 5.22
CA SER A 664 -20.71 60.88 3.77
C SER A 664 -20.20 59.59 3.12
N LYS A 665 -20.56 59.39 1.84
CA LYS A 665 -20.03 58.27 1.06
C LYS A 665 -18.50 58.38 0.98
N GLY A 666 -17.81 57.31 1.39
CA GLY A 666 -16.35 57.24 1.45
C GLY A 666 -15.76 57.47 2.85
N ASP A 667 -16.56 57.88 3.83
CA ASP A 667 -16.07 58.09 5.20
C ASP A 667 -15.69 56.76 5.87
N ARG A 668 -14.59 56.78 6.64
CA ARG A 668 -14.18 55.65 7.50
C ARG A 668 -14.76 55.86 8.90
N VAL A 669 -15.61 54.93 9.34
CA VAL A 669 -16.37 55.03 10.59
C VAL A 669 -16.19 53.78 11.44
N LYS A 670 -16.12 53.96 12.78
CA LYS A 670 -16.15 52.85 13.74
C LYS A 670 -17.60 52.48 14.05
N VAL A 671 -17.93 51.21 13.88
CA VAL A 671 -19.29 50.68 14.02
C VAL A 671 -19.27 49.38 14.81
N LYS A 672 -20.20 49.20 15.74
CA LYS A 672 -20.40 47.96 16.49
C LYS A 672 -21.47 47.12 15.82
N LEU A 673 -21.22 45.83 15.61
CA LEU A 673 -22.27 44.92 15.16
C LEU A 673 -23.22 44.61 16.33
N LEU A 674 -24.50 44.93 16.19
CA LEU A 674 -25.50 44.71 17.23
C LEU A 674 -26.25 43.38 17.07
N GLU A 675 -26.61 43.04 15.83
CA GLU A 675 -27.52 41.92 15.55
C GLU A 675 -27.39 41.48 14.09
N ARG A 676 -27.63 40.18 13.84
CA ARG A 676 -27.82 39.59 12.51
C ARG A 676 -29.28 39.13 12.40
N ASP A 677 -30.04 39.74 11.49
CA ASP A 677 -31.45 39.40 11.21
C ASP A 677 -31.56 37.99 10.58
N GLU A 678 -32.73 37.35 10.68
CA GLU A 678 -33.05 36.02 10.11
C GLU A 678 -32.80 35.93 8.59
N ARG A 679 -32.76 37.08 7.91
CA ARG A 679 -32.42 37.21 6.47
C ARG A 679 -30.94 37.49 6.19
N GLY A 680 -30.06 37.37 7.18
CA GLY A 680 -28.62 37.58 7.06
C GLY A 680 -28.17 39.05 6.99
N ARG A 681 -29.07 40.02 7.26
CA ARG A 681 -28.75 41.46 7.25
C ARG A 681 -28.11 41.89 8.56
N LEU A 682 -27.02 42.64 8.48
CA LEU A 682 -26.22 43.07 9.63
C LEU A 682 -26.66 44.46 10.12
N ARG A 683 -27.00 44.57 11.41
CA ARG A 683 -27.36 45.85 12.04
C ARG A 683 -26.18 46.43 12.80
N LEU A 684 -25.73 47.60 12.38
CA LEU A 684 -24.55 48.28 12.91
C LEU A 684 -24.94 49.51 13.73
N SER A 685 -24.13 49.89 14.72
CA SER A 685 -24.33 51.10 15.52
C SER A 685 -23.02 51.84 15.77
N MET A 686 -23.01 53.14 15.49
CA MET A 686 -21.95 54.07 15.89
C MET A 686 -22.20 54.59 17.31
N LYS A 687 -23.47 54.73 17.70
CA LYS A 687 -23.94 55.19 19.00
C LYS A 687 -23.49 54.28 20.15
N ALA A 688 -23.45 52.97 19.92
CA ALA A 688 -23.02 51.98 20.91
C ALA A 688 -21.55 52.14 21.36
N LEU A 689 -20.74 52.93 20.65
CA LEU A 689 -19.33 53.19 20.94
C LEU A 689 -19.08 54.55 21.61
N VAL A 690 -20.09 55.41 21.69
CA VAL A 690 -19.99 56.73 22.29
C VAL A 690 -20.61 56.70 23.69
N PRO A 691 -19.86 56.99 24.77
CA PRO A 691 -20.40 56.98 26.13
C PRO A 691 -21.55 57.98 26.26
N LYS A 692 -22.64 57.58 26.94
CA LYS A 692 -23.81 58.41 27.20
C LYS A 692 -23.38 59.69 27.94
N PRO A 693 -23.76 60.89 27.49
CA PRO A 693 -23.66 62.08 28.33
C PRO A 693 -24.69 61.98 29.46
N GLU A 694 -24.23 62.02 30.71
CA GLU A 694 -25.07 62.06 31.92
C GLU A 694 -25.91 63.35 31.95
N SER A 695 -27.23 63.21 32.03
CA SER A 695 -28.14 64.30 32.36
C SER A 695 -28.36 64.37 33.88
N ALA A 696 -28.12 65.57 34.41
CA ALA A 696 -28.15 66.01 35.81
C ALA A 696 -29.56 65.90 36.49
N PRO A 697 -29.62 66.04 37.83
CA PRO A 697 -30.60 65.37 38.71
C PRO A 697 -31.86 66.18 39.03
N SER A 698 -32.94 65.49 39.42
CA SER A 698 -34.15 66.09 39.99
C SER A 698 -34.10 66.06 41.53
N GLU A 699 -34.15 67.24 42.14
CA GLU A 699 -34.44 67.44 43.56
C GLU A 699 -35.90 67.09 43.88
N ALA A 700 -36.14 66.39 45.00
CA ALA A 700 -37.15 66.75 46.00
C ALA A 700 -37.10 65.77 47.17
N GLY A 701 -37.04 66.30 48.40
CA GLY A 701 -37.51 65.60 49.60
C GLY A 701 -36.54 65.53 50.77
N LEU A 702 -36.23 66.69 51.38
CA LEU A 702 -35.74 66.79 52.75
C LEU A 702 -36.85 66.38 53.73
N GLU A 703 -36.55 65.54 54.72
CA GLU A 703 -37.04 65.75 56.09
C GLU A 703 -36.07 65.17 57.15
N SER A 704 -35.71 66.09 58.05
CA SER A 704 -34.98 66.07 59.34
C SER A 704 -34.89 64.74 60.12
N ALA A 705 -33.68 64.33 60.55
CA ALA A 705 -33.03 64.56 61.87
C ALA A 705 -33.62 63.64 62.97
N ASP A 706 -32.89 62.91 63.82
CA ASP A 706 -31.75 63.31 64.66
C ASP A 706 -31.19 62.07 65.43
N ARG A 707 -29.94 62.18 65.93
CA ARG A 707 -29.27 61.42 67.04
C ARG A 707 -29.02 59.90 66.96
N GLY A 708 -27.78 59.56 66.58
CA GLY A 708 -26.69 59.20 67.49
C GLY A 708 -26.78 57.98 68.44
N VAL A 709 -25.75 57.12 68.34
CA VAL A 709 -24.90 56.51 69.42
C VAL A 709 -24.73 54.97 69.30
N ALA A 710 -23.45 54.60 69.13
CA ALA A 710 -22.69 53.40 69.56
C ALA A 710 -23.08 51.97 69.14
N ALA A 711 -22.03 51.25 68.73
CA ALA A 711 -21.88 49.80 68.49
C ALA A 711 -21.95 48.97 69.81
N PRO A 712 -21.72 47.61 69.86
CA PRO A 712 -21.24 46.68 68.82
C PRO A 712 -21.88 45.25 68.84
N GLU A 713 -21.24 44.35 68.08
CA GLU A 713 -21.18 42.86 68.19
C GLU A 713 -22.12 42.01 67.29
N GLY A 714 -21.48 41.12 66.49
CA GLY A 714 -22.10 39.96 65.83
C GLY A 714 -22.37 38.80 66.81
N PRO A 715 -22.69 37.55 66.39
CA PRO A 715 -22.19 36.88 65.17
C PRO A 715 -23.19 35.95 64.41
N ALA A 716 -22.71 35.45 63.26
CA ALA A 716 -22.83 34.09 62.66
C ALA A 716 -24.18 33.41 62.29
N ASP A 717 -24.05 32.60 61.21
CA ASP A 717 -24.91 31.56 60.61
C ASP A 717 -26.21 31.99 59.89
N GLY A 718 -26.58 31.50 58.70
CA GLY A 718 -26.03 30.39 57.90
C GLY A 718 -27.19 29.57 57.29
N GLY A 719 -27.37 29.61 55.96
CA GLY A 719 -27.88 28.50 55.14
C GLY A 719 -29.40 28.26 55.00
N SER A 720 -29.98 28.78 53.91
CA SER A 720 -31.14 28.26 53.16
C SER A 720 -30.76 26.95 52.43
N GLY A 721 -31.60 25.93 52.21
CA GLY A 721 -33.06 25.84 52.11
C GLY A 721 -33.41 25.18 50.76
N ASP A 722 -33.61 23.86 50.77
CA ASP A 722 -33.92 22.98 49.63
C ASP A 722 -35.32 23.22 49.02
N GLY A 723 -35.43 22.94 47.72
CA GLY A 723 -36.68 22.96 46.96
C GLY A 723 -36.90 21.66 46.15
N GLU A 724 -37.77 20.81 46.68
CA GLU A 724 -38.72 19.89 46.02
C GLU A 724 -39.37 20.49 44.74
N SER A 725 -40.02 19.80 43.80
CA SER A 725 -40.35 18.39 43.50
C SER A 725 -41.11 18.36 42.15
N ALA A 726 -41.24 17.17 41.57
CA ALA A 726 -42.35 16.61 40.75
C ALA A 726 -43.05 17.50 39.69
N GLY A 727 -43.34 17.06 38.47
CA GLY A 727 -43.59 15.72 37.93
C GLY A 727 -44.78 15.77 36.96
N SER A 728 -44.99 14.69 36.20
CA SER A 728 -46.16 14.37 35.35
C SER A 728 -46.20 15.01 33.95
N GLN A 729 -46.71 14.39 32.89
CA GLN A 729 -47.24 13.05 32.58
C GLN A 729 -47.60 13.04 31.07
N ARG A 730 -47.45 11.88 30.39
CA ARG A 730 -48.37 11.29 29.35
C ARG A 730 -48.58 12.08 28.04
N GLU A 731 -48.90 11.53 26.86
CA GLU A 731 -49.39 10.26 26.29
C GLU A 731 -49.16 10.40 24.75
N ASP A 732 -48.47 9.49 24.06
CA ASP A 732 -48.97 8.35 23.26
C ASP A 732 -49.86 8.63 22.00
N ARG A 733 -49.22 8.59 20.80
CA ARG A 733 -49.60 7.87 19.53
C ARG A 733 -50.88 8.28 18.70
N PRO A 734 -51.12 7.74 17.47
CA PRO A 734 -50.31 7.70 16.23
C PRO A 734 -51.13 7.80 14.88
N ARG A 735 -50.46 7.59 13.72
CA ARG A 735 -50.96 7.15 12.36
C ARG A 735 -51.68 8.22 11.50
N ARG A 736 -51.63 8.26 10.15
CA ARG A 736 -51.38 7.26 9.08
C ARG A 736 -51.18 7.96 7.70
N GLN A 737 -50.33 7.36 6.85
CA GLN A 737 -50.34 7.23 5.37
C GLN A 737 -51.18 8.15 4.45
N ARG A 738 -50.56 8.58 3.31
CA ARG A 738 -51.02 8.26 1.94
C ARG A 738 -50.06 8.73 0.81
N SER A 739 -49.65 7.75 -0.01
CA SER A 739 -49.41 7.73 -1.48
C SER A 739 -49.54 8.98 -2.36
N ARG A 740 -48.62 9.17 -3.32
CA ARG A 740 -48.90 9.31 -4.78
C ARG A 740 -47.64 9.23 -5.67
N ALA A 741 -47.88 8.83 -6.92
CA ALA A 741 -46.98 8.29 -7.95
C ALA A 741 -46.27 9.37 -8.83
N PRO A 742 -45.48 8.99 -9.88
CA PRO A 742 -44.43 9.80 -10.49
C PRO A 742 -44.89 10.63 -11.70
N ARG A 743 -44.05 11.60 -12.12
CA ARG A 743 -44.21 12.34 -13.38
C ARG A 743 -43.00 12.16 -14.31
N THR A 744 -43.34 11.77 -15.53
CA THR A 744 -42.56 11.76 -16.78
C THR A 744 -42.08 13.14 -17.21
N GLY A 745 -40.95 13.21 -17.90
CA GLY A 745 -40.54 14.36 -18.72
C GLY A 745 -39.29 14.04 -19.53
N GLY A 746 -39.46 13.72 -20.81
CA GLY A 746 -38.36 13.56 -21.76
C GLY A 746 -37.83 14.90 -22.30
N GLY A 747 -36.60 14.87 -22.82
CA GLY A 747 -36.00 16.00 -23.53
C GLY A 747 -34.78 15.54 -24.33
N ARG A 748 -34.97 15.36 -25.63
CA ARG A 748 -33.91 15.24 -26.64
C ARG A 748 -33.21 16.59 -26.79
N GLY A 749 -31.88 16.58 -26.96
CA GLY A 749 -31.11 17.71 -27.48
C GLY A 749 -29.85 17.19 -28.16
N ARG A 750 -29.82 17.33 -29.49
CA ARG A 750 -28.63 17.15 -30.34
C ARG A 750 -27.74 18.39 -30.19
N GLU A 751 -26.44 18.19 -30.05
CA GLU A 751 -25.37 18.65 -30.95
C GLU A 751 -24.11 17.82 -30.72
#